data_AF-A0ABD3N987-F1
#
_entry.id   AF-A0ABD3N987-F1
#
_cell.length_a   1.000
_cell.length_b   1.000
_cell.length_c   1.000
_cell.angle_alpha   90.00
_cell.angle_beta   90.00
_cell.angle_gamma   90.00
#
_symmetry.space_group_name_H-M   'P 1'
#
loop_
_entity.id
_entity.type
_entity.pdbx_description
1 polymer ?
#
loop_
_entity_poly.entity_id
_entity_poly.type
_entity_poly.pdbx_seq_one_letter_code
_entity_poly.pdbx_strand_id
1 'polypeptide(L)'
;MKRIVVFQEHLTRRYSAPRLSLAYLFVILFNAAALIIPFFFFNGTHGDFWIQYGTYRERPEVAFQYKVIVVLESTSLTSNLTKEIFVSNIDSLNVLRPETYRLASIQFQEDDIDRDGKFDSFTLESDVPLYPDEQIQSMQALLFFKYRLQKRVKLDMESIAYTSAESVLPMSGFDSKGSLMLRQSNPLGVRDYTSTLYAEETPLIDTIDSLATNRIKASNVNHVLEKYRARSVVADYVEHYPIKLLGRSSVPGEAEMFHLKMKVDIPEQEILYIATLMEVLQDGWIKYLSVVVVCFFLLNRIKSMVFGCQLLPKDTPPSSPPSFAPGAKKIDSTSIAAPFREEVRNQVQKLASAGIDAPLLVGLLANNDPAARQYAEWTGRACRADGIRYELRTIEDPIDVESALRDANDDPRVHGIIVYYPIFGQVESFSGESQDDYLRDTVSYKCDVEGLCHDYRSNLYRNIRHVDFPRNTKKCVLPCTALSVVKILDSLPSCFNKSKPIGRQMEGKTVTIINRSEIVGRPLAAMLANDGADVYSIDIDSIYLFRGGKLHKCKGETPESCVRKVRDKYCWYDVKVVLRGPRSSLLQSLFAFIPCKTSDQSPQSNVVVTGVPTKNYRLPSEWIQPHTTIVNVASFKNVNEDEILQIEGVQYVPMVGKVTGGFYLHY
;
A
#
# COMPACT_ATOMS: atom_id res chain seq x y z
N MET A 1 5.44 5.43 34.63
CA MET A 1 4.93 6.63 33.92
C MET A 1 4.26 6.21 32.60
N LYS A 2 2.97 6.50 32.43
CA LYS A 2 2.28 6.34 31.14
C LYS A 2 2.78 7.43 30.19
N ARG A 3 3.54 7.05 29.16
CA ARG A 3 3.96 7.96 28.08
C ARG A 3 2.73 8.38 27.30
N ILE A 4 2.39 9.67 27.34
CA ILE A 4 1.37 10.28 26.49
C ILE A 4 2.11 10.79 25.25
N VAL A 5 1.83 10.19 24.10
CA VAL A 5 2.36 10.63 22.80
C VAL A 5 1.65 11.93 22.43
N VAL A 6 2.35 13.06 22.56
CA VAL A 6 1.78 14.40 22.32
C VAL A 6 1.69 14.71 20.82
N PHE A 7 2.59 14.14 20.00
CA PHE A 7 2.59 14.29 18.55
C PHE A 7 3.45 13.20 17.90
N GLN A 8 2.90 12.52 16.88
CA GLN A 8 3.57 11.51 16.08
C GLN A 8 3.19 11.77 14.63
N GLU A 9 4.18 12.07 13.79
CA GLU A 9 3.97 12.25 12.35
C GLU A 9 4.76 11.19 11.58
N HIS A 10 4.08 10.47 10.69
CA HIS A 10 4.70 9.47 9.84
C HIS A 10 5.51 10.17 8.74
N LEU A 11 6.85 10.13 8.86
CA LEU A 11 7.75 10.61 7.82
C LEU A 11 7.63 9.68 6.60
N THR A 12 6.77 10.03 5.66
CA THR A 12 6.55 9.28 4.42
C THR A 12 7.76 9.43 3.51
N ARG A 13 8.69 8.47 3.56
CA ARG A 13 9.75 8.34 2.55
C ARG A 13 9.11 7.97 1.21
N ARG A 14 9.13 8.89 0.25
CA ARG A 14 8.79 8.58 -1.15
C ARG A 14 10.01 7.95 -1.81
N TYR A 15 9.91 6.65 -2.12
CA TYR A 15 10.88 5.96 -2.93
C TYR A 15 10.54 6.21 -4.40
N SER A 16 11.38 6.97 -5.10
CA SER A 16 11.27 7.14 -6.54
C SER A 16 12.14 6.08 -7.23
N ALA A 17 11.53 5.25 -8.06
CA ALA A 17 12.22 4.31 -8.92
C ALA A 17 12.05 4.75 -10.39
N PRO A 18 13.07 4.60 -11.25
CA PRO A 18 12.93 4.91 -12.67
C PRO A 18 11.89 3.97 -13.33
N ARG A 19 11.19 4.50 -14.33
CA ARG A 19 10.29 3.72 -15.20
C ARG A 19 11.13 2.60 -15.84
N LEU A 20 10.68 1.34 -15.75
CA LEU A 20 11.35 0.09 -16.17
C LEU A 20 12.36 -0.57 -15.19
N SER A 21 12.51 -0.12 -13.95
CA SER A 21 13.28 -0.89 -12.93
C SER A 21 12.53 -2.15 -12.47
N LEU A 22 13.24 -3.15 -11.93
CA LEU A 22 12.62 -4.32 -11.29
C LEU A 22 11.66 -3.92 -10.15
N ALA A 23 11.97 -2.84 -9.42
CA ALA A 23 11.08 -2.27 -8.42
C ALA A 23 9.80 -1.67 -9.03
N TYR A 24 9.88 -1.02 -10.19
CA TYR A 24 8.74 -0.49 -10.93
C TYR A 24 7.87 -1.61 -11.51
N LEU A 25 8.50 -2.63 -12.12
CA LEU A 25 7.83 -3.84 -12.58
C LEU A 25 7.13 -4.56 -11.43
N PHE A 26 7.80 -4.68 -10.28
CA PHE A 26 7.21 -5.24 -9.06
C PHE A 26 5.96 -4.46 -8.64
N VAL A 27 6.00 -3.13 -8.57
CA VAL A 27 4.82 -2.33 -8.20
C VAL A 27 3.67 -2.51 -9.21
N ILE A 28 3.96 -2.58 -10.51
CA ILE A 28 2.94 -2.82 -11.54
C ILE A 28 2.33 -4.20 -11.39
N LEU A 29 3.16 -5.25 -11.35
CA LEU A 29 2.71 -6.64 -11.20
C LEU A 29 1.94 -6.83 -9.90
N PHE A 30 2.36 -6.15 -8.84
CA PHE A 30 1.74 -6.25 -7.53
C PHE A 30 0.38 -5.53 -7.46
N ASN A 31 0.27 -4.34 -8.06
CA ASN A 31 -1.02 -3.66 -8.21
C ASN A 31 -1.97 -4.46 -9.14
N ALA A 32 -1.43 -5.06 -10.21
CA ALA A 32 -2.20 -5.95 -11.07
C ALA A 32 -2.68 -7.20 -10.30
N ALA A 33 -1.81 -7.82 -9.50
CA ALA A 33 -2.16 -8.95 -8.64
C ALA A 33 -3.26 -8.59 -7.62
N ALA A 34 -3.25 -7.38 -7.06
CA ALA A 34 -4.30 -6.91 -6.15
C ALA A 34 -5.70 -6.86 -6.80
N LEU A 35 -5.78 -6.70 -8.12
CA LEU A 35 -7.03 -6.74 -8.89
C LEU A 35 -7.34 -8.17 -9.38
N ILE A 36 -6.31 -8.92 -9.78
CA ILE A 36 -6.47 -10.25 -10.39
C ILE A 36 -6.78 -11.33 -9.34
N ILE A 37 -6.16 -11.28 -8.16
CA ILE A 37 -6.36 -12.31 -7.11
C ILE A 37 -7.83 -12.40 -6.67
N PRO A 38 -8.54 -11.30 -6.38
CA PRO A 38 -9.97 -11.35 -6.10
C PRO A 38 -10.78 -12.02 -7.21
N PHE A 39 -10.43 -11.77 -8.48
CA PHE A 39 -11.13 -12.36 -9.62
C PHE A 39 -11.01 -13.90 -9.64
N PHE A 40 -9.81 -14.44 -9.40
CA PHE A 40 -9.62 -15.90 -9.33
C PHE A 40 -10.22 -16.53 -8.07
N PHE A 41 -10.21 -15.84 -6.94
CA PHE A 41 -10.87 -16.30 -5.72
C PHE A 41 -12.38 -16.53 -5.95
N PHE A 42 -13.01 -15.64 -6.72
CA PHE A 42 -14.44 -15.73 -7.03
C PHE A 42 -14.79 -16.64 -8.21
N ASN A 43 -13.89 -16.82 -9.18
CA ASN A 43 -14.10 -17.85 -10.20
C ASN A 43 -13.89 -19.28 -9.67
N GLY A 44 -13.10 -19.44 -8.60
CA GLY A 44 -12.86 -20.75 -7.97
C GLY A 44 -13.90 -21.14 -6.91
N THR A 45 -14.60 -20.18 -6.33
CA THR A 45 -15.72 -20.44 -5.40
C THR A 45 -17.00 -20.59 -6.22
N HIS A 46 -17.50 -21.81 -6.28
CA HIS A 46 -18.66 -22.25 -7.06
C HIS A 46 -19.75 -21.17 -7.27
N GLY A 47 -19.92 -20.71 -8.52
CA GLY A 47 -21.18 -20.28 -9.15
C GLY A 47 -21.95 -19.06 -8.64
N ASP A 48 -21.92 -18.74 -7.35
CA ASP A 48 -22.96 -17.93 -6.69
C ASP A 48 -22.65 -16.43 -6.62
N PHE A 49 -21.44 -16.03 -6.99
CA PHE A 49 -21.03 -14.63 -6.87
C PHE A 49 -21.60 -13.74 -7.97
N TRP A 50 -21.49 -14.21 -9.22
CA TRP A 50 -21.95 -13.49 -10.40
C TRP A 50 -23.36 -13.93 -10.73
N ILE A 51 -24.30 -12.98 -10.82
CA ILE A 51 -25.65 -13.28 -11.30
C ILE A 51 -25.56 -13.79 -12.75
N GLN A 52 -25.95 -15.05 -12.97
CA GLN A 52 -25.94 -15.64 -14.32
C GLN A 52 -27.30 -15.49 -15.00
N TYR A 53 -28.37 -15.52 -14.20
CA TYR A 53 -29.74 -15.47 -14.68
C TYR A 53 -30.54 -14.44 -13.88
N GLY A 54 -31.40 -13.72 -14.58
CA GLY A 54 -32.38 -12.82 -13.99
C GLY A 54 -33.79 -13.24 -14.35
N THR A 55 -34.76 -12.78 -13.56
CA THR A 55 -36.18 -12.89 -13.88
C THR A 55 -36.81 -11.51 -13.96
N TYR A 56 -37.76 -11.36 -14.87
CA TYR A 56 -38.62 -10.18 -14.92
C TYR A 56 -40.03 -10.60 -15.33
N ARG A 57 -41.00 -9.75 -15.01
CA ARG A 57 -42.40 -9.95 -15.37
C ARG A 57 -42.78 -9.14 -16.60
N GLU A 58 -43.46 -9.80 -17.53
CA GLU A 58 -44.04 -9.20 -18.73
C GLU A 58 -45.29 -9.96 -19.15
N ARG A 59 -46.33 -9.22 -19.54
CA ARG A 59 -47.44 -9.75 -20.32
C ARG A 59 -47.05 -9.74 -21.81
N PRO A 60 -46.99 -10.91 -22.47
CA PRO A 60 -46.60 -11.00 -23.87
C PRO A 60 -47.62 -10.33 -24.78
N GLU A 61 -47.17 -9.80 -25.91
CA GLU A 61 -48.06 -9.37 -26.99
C GLU A 61 -48.37 -10.60 -27.84
N VAL A 62 -49.62 -11.04 -27.80
CA VAL A 62 -50.08 -12.21 -28.55
C VAL A 62 -51.06 -11.72 -29.60
N ALA A 63 -50.81 -12.11 -30.85
CA ALA A 63 -51.71 -11.83 -31.97
C ALA A 63 -52.19 -13.16 -32.54
N PHE A 64 -53.50 -13.30 -32.71
CA PHE A 64 -54.05 -14.51 -33.29
C PHE A 64 -53.72 -14.57 -34.79
N GLN A 65 -53.28 -15.74 -35.28
CA GLN A 65 -52.92 -15.89 -36.70
C GLN A 65 -54.12 -16.23 -37.60
N TYR A 66 -55.33 -16.32 -37.04
CA TYR A 66 -56.51 -16.85 -37.73
C TYR A 66 -56.23 -18.19 -38.39
N LYS A 67 -55.52 -19.07 -37.68
CA LYS A 67 -55.24 -20.44 -38.09
C LYS A 67 -55.76 -21.38 -37.00
N VAL A 68 -56.64 -22.29 -37.38
CA VAL A 68 -57.26 -23.27 -36.49
C VAL A 68 -57.28 -24.62 -37.16
N ILE A 69 -56.97 -25.65 -36.38
CA ILE A 69 -57.14 -27.05 -36.75
C ILE A 69 -57.94 -27.71 -35.64
N VAL A 70 -59.06 -28.33 -35.98
CA VAL A 70 -59.86 -29.16 -35.10
C VAL A 70 -59.97 -30.55 -35.73
N VAL A 71 -59.63 -31.57 -34.96
CA VAL A 71 -59.75 -32.97 -35.36
C VAL A 71 -60.70 -33.64 -34.39
N LEU A 72 -61.78 -34.19 -34.91
CA LEU A 72 -62.73 -34.99 -34.14
C LEU A 72 -62.64 -36.44 -34.59
N GLU A 73 -62.63 -37.37 -33.65
CA GLU A 73 -62.79 -38.79 -33.94
C GLU A 73 -64.21 -39.19 -33.60
N SER A 74 -64.92 -39.63 -34.63
CA SER A 74 -66.31 -40.06 -34.55
C SER A 74 -66.41 -41.57 -34.73
N THR A 75 -67.22 -42.22 -33.92
CA THR A 75 -67.59 -43.62 -34.12
C THR A 75 -69.01 -43.68 -34.68
N SER A 76 -69.19 -44.30 -35.85
CA SER A 76 -70.52 -44.48 -36.45
C SER A 76 -71.29 -45.58 -35.71
N LEU A 77 -72.54 -45.28 -35.35
CA LEU A 77 -73.45 -46.20 -34.65
C LEU A 77 -73.74 -47.51 -35.40
N THR A 78 -73.61 -47.51 -36.73
CA THR A 78 -74.02 -48.63 -37.59
C THR A 78 -72.89 -49.59 -37.95
N SER A 79 -71.65 -49.09 -38.00
CA SER A 79 -70.49 -49.85 -38.50
C SER A 79 -69.37 -50.02 -37.47
N ASN A 80 -69.45 -49.36 -36.29
CA ASN A 80 -68.38 -49.29 -35.29
C ASN A 80 -67.01 -48.88 -35.87
N LEU A 81 -67.00 -48.27 -37.06
CA LEU A 81 -65.81 -47.73 -37.68
C LEU A 81 -65.54 -46.33 -37.11
N THR A 82 -64.31 -46.11 -36.67
CA THR A 82 -63.80 -44.80 -36.27
C THR A 82 -63.47 -43.99 -37.53
N LYS A 83 -64.03 -42.80 -37.64
CA LYS A 83 -63.83 -41.85 -38.73
C LYS A 83 -63.29 -40.53 -38.18
N GLU A 84 -62.22 -40.04 -38.78
CA GLU A 84 -61.66 -38.72 -38.50
C GLU A 84 -62.48 -37.64 -39.23
N ILE A 85 -62.85 -36.58 -38.53
CA ILE A 85 -63.45 -35.36 -39.07
C ILE A 85 -62.43 -34.24 -38.87
N PHE A 86 -61.98 -33.66 -39.98
CA PHE A 86 -60.96 -32.63 -40.00
C PHE A 86 -61.59 -31.27 -40.33
N VAL A 87 -61.40 -30.29 -39.47
CA VAL A 87 -61.89 -28.92 -39.65
C VAL A 87 -60.70 -27.98 -39.56
N SER A 88 -60.53 -27.14 -40.58
CA SER A 88 -59.42 -26.20 -40.63
C SER A 88 -59.77 -25.02 -41.52
N ASN A 89 -59.25 -23.84 -41.19
CA ASN A 89 -59.36 -22.64 -42.01
C ASN A 89 -58.12 -22.40 -42.89
N ILE A 90 -57.27 -23.41 -43.02
CA ILE A 90 -56.04 -23.39 -43.82
C ILE A 90 -56.28 -24.16 -45.13
N ASP A 91 -56.46 -23.42 -46.23
CA ASP A 91 -56.81 -23.99 -47.53
C ASP A 91 -55.82 -25.06 -48.02
N SER A 92 -54.52 -24.85 -47.79
CA SER A 92 -53.47 -25.78 -48.21
C SER A 92 -53.53 -27.14 -47.50
N LEU A 93 -54.06 -27.21 -46.26
CA LEU A 93 -54.27 -28.46 -45.53
C LEU A 93 -55.59 -29.12 -45.93
N ASN A 94 -56.62 -28.33 -46.18
CA ASN A 94 -57.96 -28.82 -46.55
C ASN A 94 -57.92 -29.60 -47.88
N VAL A 95 -57.12 -29.14 -48.85
CA VAL A 95 -56.93 -29.83 -50.14
C VAL A 95 -56.25 -31.20 -49.99
N LEU A 96 -55.44 -31.41 -48.94
CA LEU A 96 -54.74 -32.68 -48.71
C LEU A 96 -55.64 -33.75 -48.09
N ARG A 97 -56.82 -33.38 -47.57
CA ARG A 97 -57.73 -34.27 -46.82
C ARG A 97 -59.20 -34.10 -47.26
N PRO A 98 -59.53 -34.25 -48.55
CA PRO A 98 -60.89 -33.99 -49.04
C PRO A 98 -61.94 -34.93 -48.45
N GLU A 99 -61.56 -36.16 -48.08
CA GLU A 99 -62.49 -37.19 -47.57
C GLU A 99 -62.90 -37.00 -46.10
N THR A 100 -62.04 -36.34 -45.29
CA THR A 100 -62.29 -36.10 -43.86
C THR A 100 -62.63 -34.64 -43.56
N TYR A 101 -62.39 -33.73 -44.51
CA TYR A 101 -62.63 -32.30 -44.34
C TYR A 101 -64.12 -31.96 -44.17
N ARG A 102 -64.43 -31.10 -43.19
CA ARG A 102 -65.78 -30.58 -42.95
C ARG A 102 -65.79 -29.07 -42.76
N LEU A 103 -66.79 -28.42 -43.36
CA LEU A 103 -67.00 -26.99 -43.19
C LEU A 103 -67.72 -26.72 -41.87
N ALA A 104 -67.12 -25.90 -41.02
CA ALA A 104 -67.66 -25.48 -39.72
C ALA A 104 -67.74 -23.95 -39.67
N SER A 105 -68.67 -23.40 -38.87
CA SER A 105 -68.63 -21.98 -38.55
C SER A 105 -67.61 -21.75 -37.45
N ILE A 106 -66.67 -20.83 -37.68
CA ILE A 106 -65.61 -20.50 -36.73
C ILE A 106 -65.70 -19.00 -36.44
N GLN A 107 -65.92 -18.63 -35.18
CA GLN A 107 -66.02 -17.27 -34.69
C GLN A 107 -64.89 -17.00 -33.69
N PHE A 108 -64.32 -15.79 -33.76
CA PHE A 108 -63.25 -15.36 -32.88
C PHE A 108 -63.61 -14.04 -32.23
N GLN A 109 -63.32 -13.93 -30.94
CA GLN A 109 -63.44 -12.71 -30.17
C GLN A 109 -62.10 -12.42 -29.50
N GLU A 110 -61.63 -11.20 -29.66
CA GLU A 110 -60.38 -10.69 -29.09
C GLU A 110 -60.75 -9.59 -28.09
N ASP A 111 -60.46 -9.81 -26.81
CA ASP A 111 -60.82 -8.89 -25.73
C ASP A 111 -59.55 -8.22 -25.19
N ASP A 112 -59.51 -6.89 -25.26
CA ASP A 112 -58.57 -6.02 -24.53
C ASP A 112 -59.36 -5.37 -23.37
N ILE A 113 -59.18 -5.91 -22.17
CA ILE A 113 -59.99 -5.58 -20.99
C ILE A 113 -59.47 -4.29 -20.36
N ASP A 114 -58.15 -4.09 -20.32
CA ASP A 114 -57.52 -2.94 -19.67
C ASP A 114 -57.17 -1.77 -20.62
N ARG A 115 -57.44 -1.94 -21.92
CA ARG A 115 -57.24 -0.94 -22.99
C ARG A 115 -55.78 -0.51 -23.13
N ASP A 116 -54.85 -1.43 -22.85
CA ASP A 116 -53.41 -1.19 -22.99
C ASP A 116 -52.89 -1.40 -24.43
N GLY A 117 -53.77 -1.81 -25.36
CA GLY A 117 -53.44 -2.10 -26.74
C GLY A 117 -52.86 -3.50 -26.96
N LYS A 118 -52.85 -4.36 -25.94
CA LYS A 118 -52.57 -5.79 -26.01
C LYS A 118 -53.82 -6.57 -25.63
N PHE A 119 -54.10 -7.63 -26.38
CA PHE A 119 -55.25 -8.48 -26.08
C PHE A 119 -54.99 -9.35 -24.83
N ASP A 120 -55.95 -9.32 -23.90
CA ASP A 120 -55.92 -10.06 -22.64
C ASP A 120 -56.49 -11.47 -22.77
N SER A 121 -57.52 -11.64 -23.61
CA SER A 121 -58.12 -12.94 -23.82
C SER A 121 -58.64 -13.13 -25.23
N PHE A 122 -58.55 -14.38 -25.70
CA PHE A 122 -59.06 -14.82 -26.99
C PHE A 122 -60.13 -15.88 -26.75
N THR A 123 -61.31 -15.70 -27.35
CA THR A 123 -62.36 -16.72 -27.33
C THR A 123 -62.60 -17.23 -28.75
N LEU A 124 -62.42 -18.53 -28.94
CA LEU A 124 -62.81 -19.25 -30.14
C LEU A 124 -64.12 -19.98 -29.88
N GLU A 125 -65.08 -19.80 -30.78
CA GLU A 125 -66.30 -20.60 -30.84
C GLU A 125 -66.40 -21.25 -32.22
N SER A 126 -66.60 -22.57 -32.28
CA SER A 126 -66.74 -23.30 -33.53
C SER A 126 -67.87 -24.32 -33.46
N ASP A 127 -68.77 -24.27 -34.44
CA ASP A 127 -69.88 -25.23 -34.56
C ASP A 127 -69.63 -26.14 -35.76
N VAL A 128 -69.34 -27.41 -35.47
CA VAL A 128 -69.08 -28.42 -36.50
C VAL A 128 -70.37 -29.22 -36.71
N PRO A 129 -70.96 -29.22 -37.92
CA PRO A 129 -72.16 -30.02 -38.18
C PRO A 129 -71.82 -31.51 -38.13
N LEU A 130 -72.65 -32.31 -37.48
CA LEU A 130 -72.53 -33.77 -37.36
C LEU A 130 -73.65 -34.45 -38.15
N TYR A 131 -73.36 -35.63 -38.70
CA TYR A 131 -74.43 -36.50 -39.20
C TYR A 131 -75.12 -37.23 -38.03
N PRO A 132 -76.41 -37.59 -38.14
CA PRO A 132 -77.17 -38.20 -37.04
C PRO A 132 -76.58 -39.51 -36.48
N ASP A 133 -75.78 -40.22 -37.29
CA ASP A 133 -75.14 -41.49 -36.95
C ASP A 133 -73.72 -41.35 -36.35
N GLU A 134 -73.18 -40.14 -36.30
CA GLU A 134 -71.82 -39.84 -35.84
C GLU A 134 -71.80 -39.52 -34.33
N GLN A 135 -70.91 -40.19 -33.58
CA GLN A 135 -70.71 -39.94 -32.15
C GLN A 135 -69.26 -39.58 -31.86
N ILE A 136 -69.01 -38.34 -31.41
CA ILE A 136 -67.66 -37.85 -31.11
C ILE A 136 -67.14 -38.45 -29.81
N GLN A 137 -65.98 -39.09 -29.85
CA GLN A 137 -65.30 -39.70 -28.70
C GLN A 137 -63.99 -39.00 -28.34
N SER A 138 -63.28 -38.48 -29.33
CA SER A 138 -62.04 -37.71 -29.13
C SER A 138 -62.11 -36.39 -29.87
N MET A 139 -61.52 -35.35 -29.29
CA MET A 139 -61.34 -34.05 -29.90
C MET A 139 -59.92 -33.55 -29.64
N GLN A 140 -59.32 -32.98 -30.67
CA GLN A 140 -58.09 -32.21 -30.59
C GLN A 140 -58.31 -30.86 -31.26
N ALA A 141 -57.90 -29.77 -30.59
CA ALA A 141 -57.98 -28.43 -31.14
C ALA A 141 -56.63 -27.71 -31.00
N LEU A 142 -56.20 -27.08 -32.09
CA LEU A 142 -54.97 -26.31 -32.19
C LEU A 142 -55.31 -24.92 -32.71
N LEU A 143 -54.95 -23.90 -31.93
CA LEU A 143 -55.02 -22.50 -32.33
C LEU A 143 -53.60 -21.95 -32.44
N PHE A 144 -53.30 -21.26 -33.52
CA PHE A 144 -51.97 -20.70 -33.75
C PHE A 144 -51.96 -19.20 -33.43
N PHE A 145 -50.98 -18.81 -32.61
CA PHE A 145 -50.78 -17.42 -32.22
C PHE A 145 -49.36 -16.99 -32.54
N LYS A 146 -49.20 -15.73 -32.91
CA LYS A 146 -47.92 -15.04 -32.95
C LYS A 146 -47.64 -14.49 -31.55
N TYR A 147 -46.55 -14.93 -30.95
CA TYR A 147 -46.19 -14.62 -29.56
C TYR A 147 -44.95 -13.73 -29.55
N ARG A 148 -45.07 -12.54 -28.94
CA ARG A 148 -43.97 -11.57 -28.88
C ARG A 148 -43.67 -11.12 -27.45
N LEU A 149 -42.37 -11.03 -27.16
CA LEU A 149 -41.82 -10.35 -25.99
C LEU A 149 -41.09 -9.10 -26.47
N GLN A 150 -41.29 -7.97 -25.79
CA GLN A 150 -40.71 -6.69 -26.19
C GLN A 150 -39.95 -5.96 -25.07
N LYS A 151 -40.20 -6.28 -23.79
CA LYS A 151 -39.71 -5.47 -22.67
C LYS A 151 -38.20 -5.57 -22.46
N ARG A 152 -37.65 -6.78 -22.28
CA ARG A 152 -36.20 -7.00 -22.12
C ARG A 152 -35.68 -7.99 -23.15
N VAL A 153 -36.27 -9.17 -23.17
CA VAL A 153 -35.99 -10.15 -24.22
C VAL A 153 -36.89 -9.83 -25.39
N LYS A 154 -36.29 -9.55 -26.55
CA LYS A 154 -37.06 -9.34 -27.78
C LYS A 154 -37.17 -10.65 -28.53
N LEU A 155 -38.32 -11.30 -28.41
CA LEU A 155 -38.61 -12.60 -29.00
C LEU A 155 -39.84 -12.48 -29.90
N ASP A 156 -39.77 -13.06 -31.09
CA ASP A 156 -40.93 -13.27 -31.96
C ASP A 156 -40.94 -14.76 -32.36
N MET A 157 -42.03 -15.46 -32.04
CA MET A 157 -42.21 -16.87 -32.35
C MET A 157 -43.67 -17.23 -32.62
N GLU A 158 -43.87 -18.36 -33.30
CA GLU A 158 -45.19 -18.98 -33.41
C GLU A 158 -45.46 -19.88 -32.20
N SER A 159 -46.65 -19.76 -31.63
CA SER A 159 -47.14 -20.56 -30.51
C SER A 159 -48.44 -21.28 -30.84
N ILE A 160 -48.69 -22.39 -30.14
CA ILE A 160 -49.88 -23.21 -30.32
C ILE A 160 -50.59 -23.31 -28.98
N ALA A 161 -51.85 -22.93 -28.93
CA ALA A 161 -52.73 -23.35 -27.85
C ALA A 161 -53.35 -24.70 -28.26
N TYR A 162 -52.92 -25.76 -27.59
CA TYR A 162 -53.37 -27.13 -27.83
C TYR A 162 -54.23 -27.61 -26.67
N THR A 163 -55.36 -28.21 -27.00
CA THR A 163 -56.20 -28.93 -26.05
C THR A 163 -56.72 -30.22 -26.68
N SER A 164 -56.95 -31.23 -25.84
CA SER A 164 -57.50 -32.51 -26.26
C SER A 164 -58.42 -33.06 -25.19
N ALA A 165 -59.51 -33.69 -25.62
CA ALA A 165 -60.39 -34.45 -24.73
C ALA A 165 -60.74 -35.79 -25.35
N GLU A 166 -60.69 -36.82 -24.51
CA GLU A 166 -61.16 -38.16 -24.82
C GLU A 166 -62.26 -38.52 -23.83
N SER A 167 -63.35 -39.07 -24.35
CA SER A 167 -64.49 -39.50 -23.55
C SER A 167 -65.04 -40.82 -24.06
N VAL A 168 -65.37 -41.70 -23.11
CA VAL A 168 -66.07 -42.96 -23.40
C VAL A 168 -67.52 -42.68 -23.83
N LEU A 169 -68.10 -41.57 -23.37
CA LEU A 169 -69.45 -41.14 -23.73
C LEU A 169 -69.41 -40.14 -24.90
N PRO A 170 -70.37 -40.23 -25.85
CA PRO A 170 -70.46 -39.29 -26.96
C PRO A 170 -70.55 -37.83 -26.49
N MET A 171 -69.67 -36.99 -27.03
CA MET A 171 -69.60 -35.55 -26.74
C MET A 171 -70.38 -34.77 -27.80
N SER A 172 -71.18 -33.81 -27.34
CA SER A 172 -71.86 -32.81 -28.20
C SER A 172 -71.17 -31.45 -28.18
N GLY A 173 -70.15 -31.30 -27.33
CA GLY A 173 -69.35 -30.09 -27.30
C GLY A 173 -68.31 -30.11 -26.19
N PHE A 174 -67.46 -29.12 -26.25
CA PHE A 174 -66.28 -28.97 -25.41
C PHE A 174 -66.10 -27.49 -25.06
N ASP A 175 -65.98 -27.22 -23.77
CA ASP A 175 -65.68 -25.88 -23.25
C ASP A 175 -64.42 -25.95 -22.38
N SER A 176 -63.36 -25.25 -22.82
CA SER A 176 -62.13 -25.09 -22.04
C SER A 176 -61.76 -23.64 -21.82
N LYS A 177 -61.19 -23.41 -20.64
CA LYS A 177 -60.61 -22.13 -20.25
C LYS A 177 -59.23 -22.35 -19.64
N GLY A 178 -58.24 -21.69 -20.22
CA GLY A 178 -56.85 -21.82 -19.81
C GLY A 178 -56.06 -20.57 -20.14
N SER A 179 -54.79 -20.59 -19.81
CA SER A 179 -53.88 -19.47 -20.03
C SER A 179 -52.69 -19.89 -20.85
N LEU A 180 -52.22 -18.99 -21.71
CA LEU A 180 -51.04 -19.24 -22.53
C LEU A 180 -49.77 -18.90 -21.73
N MET A 181 -49.04 -19.92 -21.30
CA MET A 181 -47.88 -19.80 -20.40
C MET A 181 -46.58 -20.15 -21.14
N LEU A 182 -45.57 -19.29 -21.03
CA LEU A 182 -44.24 -19.50 -21.59
C LEU A 182 -43.51 -20.60 -20.81
N ARG A 183 -43.13 -21.67 -21.52
CA ARG A 183 -42.24 -22.72 -21.04
C ARG A 183 -40.88 -22.58 -21.72
N GLN A 184 -39.85 -22.38 -20.91
CA GLN A 184 -38.48 -22.23 -21.36
C GLN A 184 -37.61 -23.36 -20.79
N SER A 185 -36.93 -24.11 -21.66
CA SER A 185 -35.93 -25.11 -21.25
C SER A 185 -34.58 -24.48 -20.93
N ASN A 186 -34.29 -23.33 -21.56
CA ASN A 186 -33.06 -22.56 -21.38
C ASN A 186 -33.40 -21.07 -21.17
N PRO A 187 -32.57 -20.32 -20.43
CA PRO A 187 -32.72 -18.88 -20.26
C PRO A 187 -32.55 -18.15 -21.59
N LEU A 188 -33.33 -17.09 -21.80
CA LEU A 188 -33.32 -16.33 -23.04
C LEU A 188 -32.23 -15.24 -23.02
N GLY A 189 -31.54 -15.03 -24.15
CA GLY A 189 -30.55 -13.96 -24.27
C GLY A 189 -31.19 -12.59 -24.51
N VAL A 190 -30.70 -11.56 -23.83
CA VAL A 190 -31.10 -10.16 -24.08
C VAL A 190 -30.40 -9.66 -25.35
N ARG A 191 -31.19 -9.14 -26.31
CA ARG A 191 -30.70 -8.65 -27.62
C ARG A 191 -31.41 -7.35 -27.99
N ASP A 192 -30.70 -6.48 -28.70
CA ASP A 192 -31.25 -5.19 -29.15
C ASP A 192 -32.24 -5.33 -30.31
N TYR A 193 -32.16 -6.44 -31.04
CA TYR A 193 -33.05 -6.79 -32.14
C TYR A 193 -34.03 -7.90 -31.73
N THR A 194 -35.19 -7.92 -32.38
CA THR A 194 -36.18 -8.99 -32.20
C THR A 194 -35.66 -10.29 -32.77
N SER A 195 -35.41 -11.27 -31.91
CA SER A 195 -35.03 -12.61 -32.32
C SER A 195 -36.26 -13.33 -32.85
N THR A 196 -36.31 -13.53 -34.16
CA THR A 196 -37.32 -14.36 -34.82
C THR A 196 -36.93 -15.83 -34.71
N LEU A 197 -37.12 -16.41 -33.51
CA LEU A 197 -36.81 -17.83 -33.30
C LEU A 197 -37.81 -18.68 -34.09
N TYR A 198 -37.29 -19.68 -34.80
CA TYR A 198 -38.07 -20.65 -35.58
C TYR A 198 -38.78 -20.10 -36.84
N ALA A 199 -38.59 -18.82 -37.19
CA ALA A 199 -39.27 -18.20 -38.33
C ALA A 199 -38.71 -18.62 -39.71
N GLU A 200 -37.38 -18.78 -39.84
CA GLU A 200 -36.73 -19.08 -41.13
C GLU A 200 -36.45 -20.57 -41.36
N GLU A 201 -36.21 -21.35 -40.29
CA GLU A 201 -35.77 -22.75 -40.42
C GLU A 201 -36.89 -23.77 -40.19
N THR A 202 -38.00 -23.41 -39.52
CA THR A 202 -39.05 -24.38 -39.11
C THR A 202 -40.45 -23.75 -38.89
N PRO A 203 -41.13 -23.25 -39.94
CA PRO A 203 -42.57 -22.94 -39.85
C PRO A 203 -43.33 -24.15 -39.28
N LEU A 204 -44.33 -23.92 -38.43
CA LEU A 204 -45.13 -25.04 -37.91
C LEU A 204 -45.97 -25.70 -39.02
N ILE A 205 -46.37 -24.90 -40.00
CA ILE A 205 -47.10 -25.34 -41.18
C ILE A 205 -46.34 -24.82 -42.41
N ASP A 206 -45.63 -25.71 -43.09
CA ASP A 206 -44.85 -25.40 -44.29
C ASP A 206 -45.79 -25.21 -45.49
N THR A 207 -46.17 -23.97 -45.79
CA THR A 207 -47.07 -23.66 -46.92
C THR A 207 -46.35 -23.65 -48.27
N ILE A 208 -45.02 -23.67 -48.30
CA ILE A 208 -44.22 -23.33 -49.50
C ILE A 208 -43.43 -24.53 -50.09
N ASP A 209 -43.35 -25.67 -49.42
CA ASP A 209 -42.45 -26.74 -49.88
C ASP A 209 -43.02 -27.60 -51.04
N SER A 210 -42.16 -27.89 -52.01
CA SER A 210 -42.47 -28.48 -53.33
C SER A 210 -42.43 -30.02 -53.37
N LEU A 211 -42.12 -30.66 -52.23
CA LEU A 211 -42.01 -32.11 -52.10
C LEU A 211 -43.24 -32.69 -51.37
N ALA A 212 -43.99 -33.55 -52.05
CA ALA A 212 -45.23 -34.17 -51.57
C ALA A 212 -45.08 -34.94 -50.22
N THR A 213 -43.87 -35.44 -49.92
CA THR A 213 -43.55 -36.19 -48.69
C THR A 213 -43.57 -35.33 -47.41
N ASN A 214 -43.26 -34.03 -47.51
CA ASN A 214 -43.32 -33.10 -46.37
C ASN A 214 -44.76 -32.59 -46.12
N ARG A 215 -45.59 -32.52 -47.17
CA ARG A 215 -47.00 -32.10 -47.08
C ARG A 215 -47.88 -33.08 -46.30
N ILE A 216 -47.65 -34.38 -46.49
CA ILE A 216 -48.38 -35.45 -45.77
C ILE A 216 -48.03 -35.43 -44.27
N LYS A 217 -46.76 -35.19 -43.91
CA LYS A 217 -46.32 -35.04 -42.52
C LYS A 217 -46.87 -33.76 -41.86
N ALA A 218 -46.92 -32.64 -42.59
CA ALA A 218 -47.49 -31.39 -42.10
C ALA A 218 -49.03 -31.43 -41.86
N SER A 219 -49.72 -32.38 -42.51
CA SER A 219 -51.16 -32.63 -42.26
C SER A 219 -51.43 -33.41 -40.97
N ASN A 220 -50.42 -34.05 -40.37
CA ASN A 220 -50.58 -34.83 -39.16
C ASN A 220 -50.38 -33.93 -37.93
N VAL A 221 -51.47 -33.74 -37.17
CA VAL A 221 -51.47 -32.94 -35.94
C VAL A 221 -50.39 -33.38 -34.96
N ASN A 222 -50.17 -34.70 -34.82
CA ASN A 222 -49.16 -35.23 -33.90
C ASN A 222 -47.75 -34.82 -34.32
N HIS A 223 -47.46 -34.74 -35.62
CA HIS A 223 -46.16 -34.31 -36.11
C HIS A 223 -45.92 -32.81 -35.87
N VAL A 224 -46.95 -31.98 -36.06
CA VAL A 224 -46.88 -30.54 -35.75
C VAL A 224 -46.63 -30.33 -34.26
N LEU A 225 -47.32 -31.09 -33.40
CA LEU A 225 -47.12 -31.04 -31.94
C LEU A 225 -45.75 -31.55 -31.52
N GLU A 226 -45.23 -32.62 -32.13
CA GLU A 226 -43.89 -33.14 -31.85
C GLU A 226 -42.81 -32.09 -32.22
N LYS A 227 -42.93 -31.49 -33.41
CA LYS A 227 -42.05 -30.40 -33.87
C LYS A 227 -42.12 -29.18 -32.94
N TYR A 228 -43.33 -28.85 -32.46
CA TYR A 228 -43.54 -27.75 -31.53
C TYR A 228 -42.92 -28.03 -30.15
N ARG A 229 -43.19 -29.21 -29.57
CA ARG A 229 -42.72 -29.60 -28.23
C ARG A 229 -41.20 -29.81 -28.17
N ALA A 230 -40.57 -30.14 -29.30
CA ALA A 230 -39.11 -30.26 -29.42
C ALA A 230 -38.38 -28.91 -29.30
N ARG A 231 -39.09 -27.78 -29.39
CA ARG A 231 -38.49 -26.44 -29.23
C ARG A 231 -38.05 -26.21 -27.79
N SER A 232 -36.95 -25.47 -27.64
CA SER A 232 -36.42 -25.06 -26.34
C SER A 232 -37.27 -24.00 -25.65
N VAL A 233 -38.10 -23.28 -26.41
CA VAL A 233 -38.97 -22.20 -25.94
C VAL A 233 -40.32 -22.38 -26.62
N VAL A 234 -41.37 -22.54 -25.81
CA VAL A 234 -42.76 -22.70 -26.28
C VAL A 234 -43.70 -21.91 -25.37
N ALA A 235 -44.91 -21.64 -25.83
CA ALA A 235 -45.98 -21.10 -25.01
C ALA A 235 -47.11 -22.14 -24.97
N ASP A 236 -47.20 -22.86 -23.85
CA ASP A 236 -48.15 -23.95 -23.67
C ASP A 236 -49.48 -23.41 -23.14
N TYR A 237 -50.58 -23.94 -23.65
CA TYR A 237 -51.91 -23.67 -23.10
C TYR A 237 -52.11 -24.52 -21.85
N VAL A 238 -52.20 -23.84 -20.70
CA VAL A 238 -52.39 -24.48 -19.38
C VAL A 238 -53.83 -24.27 -18.95
N GLU A 239 -54.57 -25.36 -18.85
CA GLU A 239 -55.97 -25.37 -18.42
C GLU A 239 -56.06 -25.11 -16.91
N HIS A 240 -56.83 -24.11 -16.50
CA HIS A 240 -57.00 -23.74 -15.09
C HIS A 240 -58.31 -24.27 -14.50
N TYR A 241 -59.26 -24.62 -15.36
CA TYR A 241 -60.59 -25.07 -14.98
C TYR A 241 -60.87 -26.44 -15.61
N PRO A 242 -61.63 -27.32 -14.93
CA PRO A 242 -61.97 -28.63 -15.48
C PRO A 242 -62.77 -28.46 -16.77
N ILE A 243 -62.37 -29.21 -17.79
CA ILE A 243 -63.04 -29.28 -19.08
C ILE A 243 -64.52 -29.62 -18.86
N LYS A 244 -65.42 -28.81 -19.43
CA LYS A 244 -66.84 -29.13 -19.44
C LYS A 244 -67.19 -29.84 -20.74
N LEU A 245 -67.39 -31.15 -20.64
CA LEU A 245 -67.91 -31.95 -21.74
C LEU A 245 -69.43 -31.80 -21.78
N LEU A 246 -69.97 -31.38 -22.92
CA LEU A 246 -71.41 -31.28 -23.12
C LEU A 246 -71.95 -32.65 -23.53
N GLY A 247 -72.72 -33.28 -22.65
CA GLY A 247 -73.45 -34.50 -22.96
C GLY A 247 -74.57 -34.25 -23.99
N ARG A 248 -74.85 -35.24 -24.82
CA ARG A 248 -75.86 -35.14 -25.89
C ARG A 248 -77.24 -34.78 -25.31
N SER A 249 -77.80 -33.64 -25.71
CA SER A 249 -79.20 -33.30 -25.47
C SER A 249 -80.00 -33.76 -26.68
N SER A 250 -80.75 -34.86 -26.55
CA SER A 250 -81.57 -35.40 -27.64
C SER A 250 -82.85 -34.58 -27.80
N VAL A 251 -82.80 -33.47 -28.55
CA VAL A 251 -83.99 -32.85 -29.15
C VAL A 251 -84.05 -33.26 -30.62
N PRO A 252 -85.01 -34.12 -31.02
CA PRO A 252 -85.10 -34.59 -32.40
C PRO A 252 -85.56 -33.47 -33.34
N GLY A 253 -84.73 -33.12 -34.33
CA GLY A 253 -85.09 -32.22 -35.44
C GLY A 253 -84.15 -31.03 -35.68
N GLU A 254 -83.23 -30.73 -34.76
CA GLU A 254 -82.16 -29.77 -35.00
C GLU A 254 -80.92 -30.45 -35.60
N ALA A 255 -80.20 -29.75 -36.48
CA ALA A 255 -78.92 -30.23 -36.98
C ALA A 255 -77.99 -30.46 -35.78
N GLU A 256 -77.52 -31.69 -35.60
CA GLU A 256 -76.61 -32.00 -34.50
C GLU A 256 -75.29 -31.28 -34.77
N MET A 257 -74.87 -30.42 -33.85
CA MET A 257 -73.62 -29.66 -33.95
C MET A 257 -72.72 -30.03 -32.78
N PHE A 258 -71.43 -30.13 -33.07
CA PHE A 258 -70.40 -30.16 -32.04
C PHE A 258 -69.99 -28.73 -31.72
N HIS A 259 -70.33 -28.27 -30.53
CA HIS A 259 -70.01 -26.92 -30.06
C HIS A 259 -68.64 -26.90 -29.38
N LEU A 260 -67.64 -26.27 -30.01
CA LEU A 260 -66.32 -26.07 -29.44
C LEU A 260 -66.19 -24.62 -28.94
N LYS A 261 -65.93 -24.44 -27.65
CA LYS A 261 -65.60 -23.16 -27.04
C LYS A 261 -64.25 -23.26 -26.35
N MET A 262 -63.33 -22.37 -26.72
CA MET A 262 -62.01 -22.32 -26.12
C MET A 262 -61.65 -20.88 -25.78
N LYS A 263 -61.42 -20.62 -24.49
CA LYS A 263 -60.98 -19.32 -23.98
C LYS A 263 -59.52 -19.37 -23.53
N VAL A 264 -58.70 -18.56 -24.18
CA VAL A 264 -57.26 -18.42 -23.93
C VAL A 264 -56.99 -17.08 -23.27
N ASP A 265 -56.64 -17.08 -22.00
CA ASP A 265 -56.25 -15.89 -21.25
C ASP A 265 -54.72 -15.66 -21.34
N ILE A 266 -54.28 -14.41 -21.31
CA ILE A 266 -52.86 -14.02 -21.41
C ILE A 266 -52.43 -13.29 -20.13
N PRO A 267 -51.91 -14.04 -19.15
CA PRO A 267 -51.48 -13.45 -17.89
C PRO A 267 -50.11 -12.79 -18.02
N GLU A 268 -49.79 -11.94 -17.05
CA GLU A 268 -48.41 -11.53 -16.80
C GLU A 268 -47.62 -12.71 -16.21
N GLN A 269 -46.41 -12.96 -16.72
CA GLN A 269 -45.62 -14.12 -16.35
C GLN A 269 -44.12 -13.81 -16.20
N GLU A 270 -43.42 -14.70 -15.48
CA GLU A 270 -41.99 -14.58 -15.20
C GLU A 270 -41.14 -15.17 -16.33
N ILE A 271 -40.24 -14.36 -16.86
CA ILE A 271 -39.35 -14.72 -17.97
C ILE A 271 -37.92 -14.82 -17.44
N LEU A 272 -37.26 -15.94 -17.71
CA LEU A 272 -35.88 -16.18 -17.31
C LEU A 272 -34.96 -15.74 -18.43
N TYR A 273 -34.00 -14.89 -18.10
CA TYR A 273 -33.05 -14.37 -19.07
C TYR A 273 -31.61 -14.46 -18.58
N ILE A 274 -30.67 -14.46 -19.52
CA ILE A 274 -29.23 -14.41 -19.26
C ILE A 274 -28.87 -12.98 -18.90
N ALA A 275 -28.31 -12.79 -17.72
CA ALA A 275 -27.91 -11.47 -17.24
C ALA A 275 -26.91 -10.82 -18.21
N THR A 276 -27.10 -9.52 -18.47
CA THR A 276 -26.19 -8.75 -19.33
C THR A 276 -24.89 -8.42 -18.60
N LEU A 277 -23.82 -8.12 -19.34
CA LEU A 277 -22.54 -7.73 -18.75
C LEU A 277 -22.68 -6.57 -17.74
N MET A 278 -23.55 -5.61 -18.04
CA MET A 278 -23.76 -4.45 -17.16
C MET A 278 -24.48 -4.84 -15.86
N GLU A 279 -25.42 -5.78 -15.89
CA GLU A 279 -26.10 -6.27 -14.69
C GLU A 279 -25.17 -7.13 -13.83
N VAL A 280 -24.36 -7.98 -14.48
CA VAL A 280 -23.30 -8.76 -13.82
C VAL A 280 -22.32 -7.83 -13.10
N LEU A 281 -21.90 -6.75 -13.77
CA LEU A 281 -21.03 -5.74 -13.17
C LEU A 281 -21.74 -4.97 -12.05
N GLN A 282 -23.00 -4.55 -12.24
CA GLN A 282 -23.78 -3.79 -11.26
C GLN A 282 -24.03 -4.56 -9.96
N ASP A 283 -24.27 -5.87 -10.03
CA ASP A 283 -24.44 -6.72 -8.84
C ASP A 283 -23.08 -7.08 -8.22
N GLY A 284 -22.10 -7.42 -9.05
CA GLY A 284 -20.81 -7.94 -8.62
C GLY A 284 -19.83 -6.89 -8.11
N TRP A 285 -19.92 -5.60 -8.51
CA TRP A 285 -18.87 -4.62 -8.23
C TRP A 285 -18.70 -4.34 -6.72
N ILE A 286 -19.78 -4.30 -5.95
CA ILE A 286 -19.69 -4.06 -4.49
C ILE A 286 -19.03 -5.26 -3.81
N LYS A 287 -19.49 -6.46 -4.16
CA LYS A 287 -18.93 -7.71 -3.64
C LYS A 287 -17.45 -7.84 -4.01
N TYR A 288 -17.09 -7.46 -5.24
CA TYR A 288 -15.72 -7.49 -5.75
C TYR A 288 -14.84 -6.44 -5.05
N LEU A 289 -15.34 -5.21 -4.90
CA LEU A 289 -14.66 -4.12 -4.21
C LEU A 289 -14.36 -4.48 -2.75
N SER A 290 -15.29 -5.16 -2.06
CA SER A 290 -15.09 -5.57 -0.67
C SER A 290 -13.85 -6.44 -0.47
N VAL A 291 -13.58 -7.36 -1.41
CA VAL A 291 -12.39 -8.23 -1.37
C VAL A 291 -11.16 -7.54 -1.93
N VAL A 292 -11.30 -6.71 -2.96
CA VAL A 292 -10.19 -5.87 -3.45
C VAL A 292 -9.63 -5.01 -2.33
N VAL A 293 -10.46 -4.41 -1.47
CA VAL A 293 -10.00 -3.60 -0.33
C VAL A 293 -9.16 -4.43 0.65
N VAL A 294 -9.63 -5.64 1.00
CA VAL A 294 -8.89 -6.54 1.90
C VAL A 294 -7.58 -7.02 1.28
N CYS A 295 -7.63 -7.48 0.03
CA CYS A 295 -6.44 -7.88 -0.72
C CYS A 295 -5.45 -6.73 -0.85
N PHE A 296 -5.91 -5.53 -1.22
CA PHE A 296 -5.08 -4.34 -1.33
C PHE A 296 -4.42 -3.96 0.00
N PHE A 297 -5.14 -4.09 1.13
CA PHE A 297 -4.56 -3.84 2.46
C PHE A 297 -3.46 -4.85 2.80
N LEU A 298 -3.73 -6.15 2.65
CA LEU A 298 -2.76 -7.21 2.91
C LEU A 298 -1.53 -7.11 2.01
N LEU A 299 -1.77 -6.91 0.72
CA LEU A 299 -0.73 -6.75 -0.28
C LEU A 299 0.08 -5.47 0.02
N ASN A 300 -0.53 -4.34 0.36
CA ASN A 300 0.26 -3.15 0.72
C ASN A 300 1.13 -3.36 1.96
N ARG A 301 0.73 -4.21 2.92
CA ARG A 301 1.60 -4.61 4.03
C ARG A 301 2.80 -5.41 3.54
N ILE A 302 2.60 -6.38 2.66
CA ILE A 302 3.68 -7.16 2.04
C ILE A 302 4.61 -6.25 1.22
N LYS A 303 4.05 -5.34 0.41
CA LYS A 303 4.80 -4.33 -0.35
C LYS A 303 5.66 -3.47 0.57
N SER A 304 5.08 -2.96 1.66
CA SER A 304 5.80 -2.18 2.66
C SER A 304 6.91 -2.98 3.33
N MET A 305 6.71 -4.28 3.56
CA MET A 305 7.73 -5.18 4.07
C MET A 305 8.85 -5.40 3.05
N VAL A 306 8.53 -5.65 1.78
CA VAL A 306 9.52 -5.86 0.70
C VAL A 306 10.41 -4.64 0.52
N PHE A 307 9.84 -3.43 0.50
CA PHE A 307 10.62 -2.19 0.42
C PHE A 307 11.31 -1.83 1.74
N GLY A 308 10.69 -2.11 2.88
CA GLY A 308 11.26 -1.87 4.21
C GLY A 308 12.47 -2.75 4.51
N CYS A 309 12.40 -4.02 4.11
CA CYS A 309 13.47 -5.01 4.26
C CYS A 309 14.47 -5.02 3.09
N GLN A 310 14.28 -4.15 2.07
CA GLN A 310 15.15 -4.04 0.90
C GLN A 310 15.37 -5.38 0.16
N LEU A 311 14.31 -6.19 0.02
CA LEU A 311 14.40 -7.52 -0.60
C LEU A 311 14.56 -7.48 -2.13
N LEU A 312 14.21 -6.35 -2.76
CA LEU A 312 14.43 -6.14 -4.20
C LEU A 312 15.80 -5.47 -4.42
N PRO A 313 16.64 -6.00 -5.33
CA PRO A 313 17.85 -5.33 -5.76
C PRO A 313 17.52 -3.91 -6.24
N LYS A 314 18.32 -2.93 -5.81
CA LYS A 314 18.36 -1.67 -6.53
C LYS A 314 19.03 -1.98 -7.86
N ASP A 315 18.28 -1.96 -8.95
CA ASP A 315 18.86 -1.88 -10.30
C ASP A 315 19.46 -0.49 -10.50
N THR A 316 20.52 -0.22 -9.76
CA THR A 316 21.62 0.54 -10.32
C THR A 316 22.50 -0.52 -10.98
N PRO A 317 22.83 -0.43 -12.29
CA PRO A 317 24.01 -1.13 -12.76
C PRO A 317 25.19 -0.74 -11.85
N PRO A 318 26.29 -1.51 -11.78
CA PRO A 318 27.54 -0.94 -11.29
C PRO A 318 27.96 0.13 -12.28
N SER A 319 27.30 1.30 -12.26
CA SER A 319 27.93 2.53 -12.67
C SER A 319 29.20 2.57 -11.87
N SER A 320 30.32 2.80 -12.55
CA SER A 320 31.55 3.28 -11.94
C SER A 320 31.22 4.16 -10.73
N PRO A 321 31.98 4.06 -9.62
CA PRO A 321 31.71 4.82 -8.40
C PRO A 321 31.34 6.25 -8.80
N PRO A 322 30.24 6.83 -8.26
CA PRO A 322 29.74 8.12 -8.71
C PRO A 322 30.94 9.04 -8.84
N SER A 323 31.24 9.47 -10.07
CA SER A 323 32.41 10.29 -10.31
C SER A 323 32.21 11.51 -9.45
N PHE A 324 33.00 11.63 -8.39
CA PHE A 324 32.90 12.77 -7.49
C PHE A 324 33.06 14.04 -8.31
N ALA A 325 32.40 15.11 -7.90
CA ALA A 325 32.61 16.41 -8.52
C ALA A 325 34.12 16.75 -8.50
N PRO A 326 34.62 17.54 -9.47
CA PRO A 326 36.02 17.92 -9.50
C PRO A 326 36.54 18.39 -8.13
N GLY A 327 37.62 17.76 -7.65
CA GLY A 327 38.23 18.08 -6.35
C GLY A 327 37.49 17.56 -5.11
N ALA A 328 36.32 16.94 -5.24
CA ALA A 328 35.63 16.34 -4.09
C ALA A 328 36.29 15.01 -3.68
N LYS A 329 36.47 14.82 -2.36
CA LYS A 329 37.20 13.68 -1.81
C LYS A 329 36.59 13.20 -0.50
N LYS A 330 36.42 11.88 -0.37
CA LYS A 330 36.15 11.21 0.90
C LYS A 330 37.45 10.91 1.63
N ILE A 331 37.57 11.36 2.88
CA ILE A 331 38.76 11.23 3.71
C ILE A 331 38.60 10.01 4.63
N ASP A 332 39.56 9.10 4.58
CA ASP A 332 39.60 7.96 5.49
C ASP A 332 40.30 8.34 6.80
N SER A 333 39.50 8.46 7.86
CA SER A 333 39.96 8.71 9.23
C SER A 333 40.94 7.65 9.77
N THR A 334 40.95 6.43 9.20
CA THR A 334 41.82 5.34 9.64
C THR A 334 43.30 5.68 9.40
N SER A 335 43.61 6.26 8.25
CA SER A 335 44.96 6.72 7.90
C SER A 335 45.50 7.78 8.87
N ILE A 336 44.61 8.63 9.40
CA ILE A 336 44.96 9.70 10.35
C ILE A 336 45.22 9.11 11.74
N ALA A 337 44.52 8.03 12.12
CA ALA A 337 44.71 7.36 13.41
C ALA A 337 45.98 6.50 13.49
N ALA A 338 46.50 6.00 12.35
CA ALA A 338 47.58 5.03 12.32
C ALA A 338 48.90 5.50 12.98
N PRO A 339 49.39 6.74 12.76
CA PRO A 339 50.63 7.22 13.40
C PRO A 339 50.53 7.27 14.92
N PHE A 340 49.37 7.68 15.46
CA PHE A 340 49.15 7.75 16.91
C PHE A 340 49.15 6.35 17.53
N ARG A 341 48.52 5.37 16.87
CA ARG A 341 48.52 3.98 17.35
C ARG A 341 49.90 3.33 17.28
N GLU A 342 50.72 3.71 16.30
CA GLU A 342 52.12 3.27 16.25
C GLU A 342 52.96 3.88 17.38
N GLU A 343 52.75 5.17 17.70
CA GLU A 343 53.38 5.81 18.85
C GLU A 343 53.00 5.09 20.17
N VAL A 344 51.72 4.77 20.36
CA VAL A 344 51.23 3.99 21.52
C VAL A 344 51.95 2.66 21.63
N ARG A 345 51.99 1.86 20.55
CA ARG A 345 52.67 0.55 20.55
C ARG A 345 54.15 0.68 20.89
N ASN A 346 54.83 1.70 20.37
CA ASN A 346 56.22 1.98 20.69
C ASN A 346 56.42 2.35 22.17
N GLN A 347 55.49 3.12 22.77
CA GLN A 347 55.56 3.45 24.20
C GLN A 347 55.30 2.22 25.08
N VAL A 348 54.29 1.41 24.75
CA VAL A 348 54.00 0.16 25.47
C VAL A 348 55.18 -0.81 25.39
N GLN A 349 55.83 -0.91 24.22
CA GLN A 349 57.03 -1.75 24.06
C GLN A 349 58.20 -1.24 24.92
N LYS A 350 58.37 0.08 25.05
CA LYS A 350 59.38 0.66 25.95
C LYS A 350 59.09 0.34 27.42
N LEU A 351 57.83 0.39 27.85
CA LEU A 351 57.43 0.00 29.20
C LEU A 351 57.72 -1.48 29.46
N ALA A 352 57.34 -2.35 28.52
CA ALA A 352 57.62 -3.78 28.61
C ALA A 352 59.14 -4.05 28.69
N SER A 353 59.95 -3.33 27.91
CA SER A 353 61.42 -3.44 27.95
C SER A 353 62.02 -2.93 29.26
N ALA A 354 61.34 -2.02 29.97
CA ALA A 354 61.74 -1.54 31.29
C ALA A 354 61.20 -2.41 32.44
N GLY A 355 60.49 -3.51 32.14
CA GLY A 355 59.88 -4.38 33.15
C GLY A 355 58.67 -3.76 33.85
N ILE A 356 58.05 -2.73 33.26
CA ILE A 356 56.85 -2.07 33.77
C ILE A 356 55.63 -2.67 33.07
N ASP A 357 54.61 -3.05 33.84
CA ASP A 357 53.35 -3.55 33.31
C ASP A 357 52.69 -2.53 32.37
N ALA A 358 52.05 -3.03 31.31
CA ALA A 358 51.29 -2.17 30.42
C ALA A 358 50.16 -1.42 31.18
N PRO A 359 49.78 -0.21 30.75
CA PRO A 359 48.68 0.53 31.37
C PRO A 359 47.37 -0.29 31.36
N LEU A 360 46.53 -0.07 32.38
CA LEU A 360 45.22 -0.70 32.52
C LEU A 360 44.13 0.33 32.31
N LEU A 361 43.29 0.11 31.28
CA LEU A 361 42.06 0.83 31.03
C LEU A 361 40.87 0.03 31.56
N VAL A 362 40.08 0.63 32.46
CA VAL A 362 38.84 0.06 32.99
C VAL A 362 37.64 0.69 32.26
N GLY A 363 36.81 -0.15 31.65
CA GLY A 363 35.53 0.26 31.08
C GLY A 363 34.38 -0.03 32.04
N LEU A 364 33.56 0.99 32.33
CA LEU A 364 32.34 0.84 33.14
C LEU A 364 31.11 0.84 32.22
N LEU A 365 30.47 -0.32 32.09
CA LEU A 365 29.25 -0.51 31.30
C LEU A 365 28.07 -0.80 32.20
N ALA A 366 27.09 0.09 32.22
CA ALA A 366 25.94 0.01 33.11
C ALA A 366 24.60 0.26 32.41
N ASN A 367 24.56 0.03 31.10
CA ASN A 367 23.35 0.06 30.32
C ASN A 367 23.16 -1.25 29.56
N ASN A 368 21.91 -1.56 29.25
CA ASN A 368 21.54 -2.73 28.47
C ASN A 368 21.49 -2.42 26.96
N ASP A 369 22.13 -1.34 26.51
CA ASP A 369 22.16 -0.99 25.08
C ASP A 369 23.14 -1.91 24.35
N PRO A 370 22.68 -2.75 23.40
CA PRO A 370 23.56 -3.62 22.63
C PRO A 370 24.62 -2.84 21.85
N ALA A 371 24.34 -1.58 21.45
CA ALA A 371 25.32 -0.74 20.76
C ALA A 371 26.47 -0.31 21.70
N ALA A 372 26.16 0.06 22.94
CA ALA A 372 27.15 0.42 23.93
C ALA A 372 28.03 -0.78 24.33
N ARG A 373 27.42 -1.97 24.51
CA ARG A 373 28.17 -3.22 24.75
C ARG A 373 29.12 -3.55 23.60
N GLN A 374 28.64 -3.47 22.36
CA GLN A 374 29.47 -3.71 21.18
C GLN A 374 30.63 -2.71 21.09
N TYR A 375 30.38 -1.44 21.43
CA TYR A 375 31.42 -0.41 21.48
C TYR A 375 32.47 -0.72 22.56
N ALA A 376 32.06 -1.12 23.76
CA ALA A 376 32.96 -1.55 24.82
C ALA A 376 33.84 -2.75 24.43
N GLU A 377 33.27 -3.73 23.73
CA GLU A 377 34.02 -4.86 23.19
C GLU A 377 35.00 -4.45 22.08
N TRP A 378 34.66 -3.46 21.25
CA TRP A 378 35.59 -2.88 20.27
C TRP A 378 36.73 -2.13 20.95
N THR A 379 36.45 -1.35 21.98
CA THR A 379 37.49 -0.69 22.80
C THR A 379 38.46 -1.72 23.37
N GLY A 380 37.95 -2.81 23.97
CA GLY A 380 38.80 -3.87 24.51
C GLY A 380 39.64 -4.58 23.45
N ARG A 381 39.10 -4.80 22.24
CA ARG A 381 39.88 -5.34 21.11
C ARG A 381 40.99 -4.38 20.66
N ALA A 382 40.70 -3.08 20.61
CA ALA A 382 41.70 -2.07 20.24
C ALA A 382 42.84 -1.99 21.26
N CYS A 383 42.51 -1.96 22.56
CA CYS A 383 43.50 -1.96 23.64
C CYS A 383 44.45 -3.16 23.54
N ARG A 384 43.89 -4.37 23.42
CA ARG A 384 44.69 -5.60 23.31
C ARG A 384 45.56 -5.62 22.05
N ALA A 385 45.06 -5.10 20.93
CA ALA A 385 45.83 -5.01 19.69
C ALA A 385 47.03 -4.05 19.81
N ASP A 386 46.92 -3.01 20.64
CA ASP A 386 47.98 -2.01 20.88
C ASP A 386 48.84 -2.33 22.13
N GLY A 387 48.58 -3.46 22.80
CA GLY A 387 49.34 -3.94 23.96
C GLY A 387 48.90 -3.35 25.31
N ILE A 388 47.76 -2.66 25.36
CA ILE A 388 47.18 -2.07 26.57
C ILE A 388 46.27 -3.10 27.26
N ARG A 389 46.34 -3.19 28.60
CA ARG A 389 45.44 -4.05 29.38
C ARG A 389 44.06 -3.41 29.46
N TYR A 390 43.01 -4.22 29.31
CA TYR A 390 41.63 -3.75 29.34
C TYR A 390 40.76 -4.66 30.19
N GLU A 391 40.02 -4.05 31.12
CA GLU A 391 39.05 -4.70 31.99
C GLU A 391 37.68 -4.06 31.80
N LEU A 392 36.67 -4.86 31.43
CA LEU A 392 35.29 -4.39 31.31
C LEU A 392 34.52 -4.80 32.57
N ARG A 393 34.13 -3.82 33.39
CA ARG A 393 33.23 -4.00 34.52
C ARG A 393 31.80 -3.75 34.05
N THR A 394 31.00 -4.80 34.02
CA THR A 394 29.57 -4.70 33.71
C THR A 394 28.81 -4.57 35.02
N ILE A 395 28.06 -3.47 35.18
CA ILE A 395 27.26 -3.20 36.36
C ILE A 395 25.79 -3.50 36.01
N GLU A 396 25.16 -4.38 36.78
CA GLU A 396 23.78 -4.82 36.52
C GLU A 396 22.76 -3.73 36.90
N ASP A 397 22.93 -3.10 38.06
CA ASP A 397 22.09 -1.99 38.51
C ASP A 397 22.82 -0.65 38.25
N PRO A 398 22.26 0.25 37.41
CA PRO A 398 22.83 1.58 37.19
C PRO A 398 23.18 2.34 38.48
N ILE A 399 22.45 2.11 39.58
CA ILE A 399 22.67 2.77 40.88
C ILE A 399 24.08 2.47 41.44
N ASP A 400 24.64 1.29 41.17
CA ASP A 400 25.93 0.86 41.71
C ASP A 400 27.14 1.39 40.91
N VAL A 401 26.90 2.13 39.82
CA VAL A 401 27.95 2.69 38.97
C VAL A 401 28.85 3.66 39.72
N GLU A 402 28.27 4.47 40.60
CA GLU A 402 29.04 5.44 41.36
C GLU A 402 30.05 4.75 42.30
N SER A 403 29.64 3.67 42.98
CA SER A 403 30.54 2.85 43.78
C SER A 403 31.64 2.21 42.94
N ALA A 404 31.29 1.60 41.79
CA ALA A 404 32.26 0.98 40.91
C ALA A 404 33.27 2.00 40.34
N LEU A 405 32.82 3.24 40.09
CA LEU A 405 33.66 4.35 39.66
C LEU A 405 34.61 4.80 40.77
N ARG A 406 34.15 4.92 42.01
CA ARG A 406 34.99 5.23 43.17
C ARG A 406 36.07 4.16 43.38
N ASP A 407 35.68 2.90 43.33
CA ASP A 407 36.62 1.77 43.45
C ASP A 407 37.68 1.79 42.33
N ALA A 408 37.30 2.17 41.11
CA ALA A 408 38.23 2.31 39.99
C ALA A 408 39.16 3.53 40.13
N ASN A 409 38.65 4.66 40.65
CA ASN A 409 39.44 5.86 40.88
C ASN A 409 40.53 5.66 41.96
N ASP A 410 40.25 4.85 42.98
CA ASP A 410 41.14 4.60 44.11
C ASP A 410 42.12 3.43 43.88
N ASP A 411 41.90 2.59 42.86
CA ASP A 411 42.78 1.46 42.56
C ASP A 411 44.08 1.93 41.86
N PRO A 412 45.26 1.80 42.50
CA PRO A 412 46.52 2.26 41.92
C PRO A 412 46.96 1.47 40.69
N ARG A 413 46.32 0.34 40.39
CA ARG A 413 46.57 -0.46 39.18
C ARG A 413 45.83 0.10 37.97
N VAL A 414 44.82 0.93 38.17
CA VAL A 414 44.00 1.53 37.12
C VAL A 414 44.66 2.83 36.65
N HIS A 415 44.93 2.90 35.35
CA HIS A 415 45.60 4.04 34.74
C HIS A 415 44.64 4.90 33.92
N GLY A 416 43.56 4.28 33.43
CA GLY A 416 42.50 4.95 32.69
C GLY A 416 41.12 4.38 33.00
N ILE A 417 40.10 5.23 32.94
CA ILE A 417 38.69 4.89 33.11
C ILE A 417 37.91 5.44 31.92
N ILE A 418 37.06 4.60 31.32
CA ILE A 418 36.07 4.99 30.32
C ILE A 418 34.67 4.60 30.79
N VAL A 419 33.72 5.54 30.71
CA VAL A 419 32.34 5.33 31.14
C VAL A 419 31.43 5.33 29.91
N TYR A 420 30.67 4.26 29.71
CA TYR A 420 29.83 4.12 28.51
C TYR A 420 28.43 4.74 28.71
N TYR A 421 28.29 6.00 28.31
CA TYR A 421 27.03 6.75 28.32
C TYR A 421 26.08 6.36 27.15
N PRO A 422 24.76 6.62 27.28
CA PRO A 422 24.05 7.11 28.47
C PRO A 422 23.77 5.98 29.48
N ILE A 423 23.82 6.29 30.78
CA ILE A 423 23.53 5.31 31.85
C ILE A 423 22.13 5.56 32.39
N PHE A 424 21.86 6.78 32.88
CA PHE A 424 20.55 7.19 33.42
C PHE A 424 19.69 7.96 32.41
N GLY A 425 20.24 8.29 31.24
CA GLY A 425 19.55 9.09 30.22
C GLY A 425 19.44 10.58 30.60
N GLN A 426 18.58 11.33 29.91
CA GLN A 426 18.36 12.76 30.18
C GLN A 426 17.39 13.02 31.34
N VAL A 427 17.49 12.25 32.43
CA VAL A 427 16.73 12.51 33.64
C VAL A 427 17.52 13.50 34.49
N GLU A 428 16.91 14.64 34.83
CA GLU A 428 17.52 15.61 35.75
C GLU A 428 17.74 14.93 37.11
N SER A 429 18.97 15.04 37.63
CA SER A 429 19.31 14.66 38.99
C SER A 429 18.79 15.71 39.97
N PHE A 430 18.84 15.39 41.27
CA PHE A 430 18.42 16.29 42.36
C PHE A 430 19.16 17.64 42.36
N SER A 431 20.34 17.72 41.73
CA SER A 431 21.15 18.93 41.57
C SER A 431 20.81 19.79 40.35
N GLY A 432 19.86 19.37 39.50
CA GLY A 432 19.46 20.08 38.26
C GLY A 432 20.33 19.78 37.03
N GLU A 433 21.41 19.02 37.17
CA GLU A 433 22.19 18.44 36.05
C GLU A 433 21.82 16.96 35.87
N SER A 434 22.13 16.32 34.73
CA SER A 434 21.83 14.88 34.58
C SER A 434 22.74 14.03 35.48
N GLN A 435 22.26 12.86 35.94
CA GLN A 435 23.10 11.95 36.74
C GLN A 435 24.36 11.50 35.98
N ASP A 436 24.27 11.41 34.65
CA ASP A 436 25.40 11.11 33.78
C ASP A 436 26.45 12.25 33.78
N ASP A 437 26.03 13.52 33.87
CA ASP A 437 26.95 14.66 34.00
C ASP A 437 27.72 14.62 35.32
N TYR A 438 27.03 14.26 36.41
CA TYR A 438 27.65 14.09 37.73
C TYR A 438 28.68 12.96 37.73
N LEU A 439 28.35 11.80 37.16
CA LEU A 439 29.28 10.67 37.06
C LEU A 439 30.52 11.03 36.22
N ARG A 440 30.32 11.73 35.11
CA ARG A 440 31.41 12.24 34.26
C ARG A 440 32.38 13.12 35.05
N ASP A 441 31.85 14.02 35.86
CA ASP A 441 32.66 14.96 36.63
C ASP A 441 33.25 14.32 37.92
N THR A 442 32.80 13.11 38.28
CA THR A 442 33.35 12.29 39.38
C THR A 442 34.57 11.45 38.97
N VAL A 443 34.80 11.25 37.66
CA VAL A 443 36.02 10.58 37.20
C VAL A 443 37.24 11.41 37.57
N SER A 444 38.21 10.80 38.26
CA SER A 444 39.43 11.50 38.67
C SER A 444 40.21 11.94 37.44
N TYR A 445 40.68 13.18 37.42
CA TYR A 445 41.51 13.69 36.32
C TYR A 445 42.75 12.82 36.07
N LYS A 446 43.25 12.10 37.08
CA LYS A 446 44.45 11.23 36.94
C LYS A 446 44.21 10.03 36.01
N CYS A 447 42.98 9.60 35.86
CA CYS A 447 42.60 8.41 35.10
C CYS A 447 41.48 8.69 34.08
N ASP A 448 41.04 9.94 33.90
CA ASP A 448 40.11 10.33 32.84
C ASP A 448 40.84 10.41 31.48
N VAL A 449 40.74 9.33 30.71
CA VAL A 449 41.35 9.22 29.38
C VAL A 449 40.54 9.92 28.28
N GLU A 450 39.28 10.26 28.55
CA GLU A 450 38.43 10.95 27.58
C GLU A 450 38.51 12.48 27.71
N GLY A 451 39.05 12.99 28.83
CA GLY A 451 39.23 14.42 29.09
C GLY A 451 37.92 15.13 29.39
N LEU A 452 36.95 14.41 29.95
CA LEU A 452 35.57 14.83 30.15
C LEU A 452 35.26 15.39 31.53
N CYS A 453 36.14 15.19 32.51
CA CYS A 453 35.96 15.71 33.86
C CYS A 453 35.96 17.24 33.88
N HIS A 454 35.36 17.81 34.91
CA HIS A 454 35.24 19.25 35.06
C HIS A 454 36.61 19.97 35.05
N ASP A 455 37.64 19.38 35.66
CA ASP A 455 38.98 19.98 35.73
C ASP A 455 39.61 20.13 34.34
N TYR A 456 39.57 19.07 33.52
CA TYR A 456 40.12 19.11 32.17
C TYR A 456 39.33 20.04 31.25
N ARG A 457 37.99 20.01 31.32
CA ARG A 457 37.13 20.96 30.58
C ARG A 457 37.39 22.40 31.01
N SER A 458 37.49 22.68 32.31
CA SER A 458 37.77 24.02 32.80
C SER A 458 39.16 24.51 32.36
N ASN A 459 40.16 23.63 32.38
CA ASN A 459 41.52 23.96 31.92
C ASN A 459 41.55 24.22 30.41
N LEU A 460 40.79 23.46 29.63
CA LEU A 460 40.62 23.69 28.19
C LEU A 460 40.08 25.11 27.93
N TYR A 461 38.98 25.50 28.57
CA TYR A 461 38.37 26.82 28.36
C TYR A 461 39.26 27.98 28.85
N ARG A 462 40.18 27.68 29.78
CA ARG A 462 41.20 28.60 30.31
C ARG A 462 42.54 28.54 29.57
N ASN A 463 42.65 27.74 28.52
CA ASN A 463 43.87 27.49 27.74
C ASN A 463 45.08 27.07 28.61
N ILE A 464 44.83 26.37 29.72
CA ILE A 464 45.86 25.87 30.62
C ILE A 464 46.45 24.59 30.03
N ARG A 465 47.78 24.57 29.80
CA ARG A 465 48.46 23.47 29.10
C ARG A 465 48.93 22.34 30.01
N HIS A 466 49.14 22.63 31.30
CA HIS A 466 49.65 21.67 32.27
C HIS A 466 48.82 21.71 33.55
N VAL A 467 48.56 20.54 34.14
CA VAL A 467 47.76 20.42 35.36
C VAL A 467 48.60 20.60 36.64
N ASP A 468 49.91 20.43 36.56
CA ASP A 468 50.82 20.41 37.72
C ASP A 468 51.64 21.70 37.86
N PHE A 469 50.99 22.85 37.73
CA PHE A 469 51.65 24.15 37.93
C PHE A 469 52.24 24.25 39.35
N PRO A 470 53.49 24.73 39.54
CA PRO A 470 54.41 25.31 38.54
C PRO A 470 55.37 24.32 37.87
N ARG A 471 55.32 23.02 38.20
CA ARG A 471 56.26 22.00 37.69
C ARG A 471 56.12 21.79 36.18
N ASN A 472 54.92 21.94 35.62
CA ASN A 472 54.61 21.85 34.19
C ASN A 472 55.13 20.56 33.52
N THR A 473 55.06 19.42 34.22
CA THR A 473 55.49 18.11 33.70
C THR A 473 54.32 17.30 33.12
N LYS A 474 53.09 17.55 33.58
CA LYS A 474 51.89 16.79 33.19
C LYS A 474 50.99 17.64 32.30
N LYS A 475 50.87 17.25 31.04
CA LYS A 475 49.98 17.91 30.08
C LYS A 475 48.52 17.72 30.48
N CYS A 476 47.72 18.75 30.23
CA CYS A 476 46.27 18.67 30.36
C CYS A 476 45.71 17.77 29.24
N VAL A 477 44.97 16.73 29.61
CA VAL A 477 44.20 15.91 28.67
C VAL A 477 43.07 16.78 28.12
N LEU A 478 42.76 16.62 26.83
CA LEU A 478 41.70 17.36 26.15
C LEU A 478 40.59 16.39 25.75
N PRO A 479 39.32 16.84 25.66
CA PRO A 479 38.21 16.01 25.20
C PRO A 479 38.53 15.28 23.89
N CYS A 480 38.64 13.95 23.96
CA CYS A 480 39.28 13.14 22.92
C CYS A 480 38.56 13.26 21.56
N THR A 481 37.22 13.37 21.56
CA THR A 481 36.43 13.53 20.33
C THR A 481 36.62 14.91 19.70
N ALA A 482 36.61 15.98 20.49
CA ALA A 482 36.89 17.34 19.99
C ALA A 482 38.32 17.44 19.46
N LEU A 483 39.30 16.88 20.19
CA LEU A 483 40.68 16.80 19.74
C LEU A 483 40.84 16.01 18.44
N SER A 484 40.11 14.90 18.29
CA SER A 484 40.11 14.09 17.07
C SER A 484 39.70 14.91 15.85
N VAL A 485 38.65 15.74 15.98
CA VAL A 485 38.22 16.65 14.91
C VAL A 485 39.32 17.66 14.59
N VAL A 486 39.90 18.31 15.61
CA VAL A 486 41.01 19.26 15.41
C VAL A 486 42.19 18.61 14.69
N LYS A 487 42.53 17.37 15.04
CA LYS A 487 43.64 16.63 14.44
C LYS A 487 43.35 16.16 13.03
N ILE A 488 42.10 15.80 12.73
CA ILE A 488 41.66 15.56 11.37
C ILE A 488 41.79 16.85 10.55
N LEU A 489 41.34 18.00 11.07
CA LEU A 489 41.46 19.28 10.38
C LEU A 489 42.93 19.72 10.20
N ASP A 490 43.81 19.49 11.18
CA ASP A 490 45.26 19.76 11.10
C ASP A 490 45.97 18.89 10.04
N SER A 491 45.45 17.69 9.78
CA SER A 491 45.93 16.84 8.69
C SER A 491 45.53 17.35 7.29
N LEU A 492 44.54 18.24 7.20
CA LEU A 492 44.01 18.76 5.96
C LEU A 492 44.61 20.14 5.64
N PRO A 493 45.36 20.28 4.51
CA PRO A 493 45.97 21.56 4.12
C PRO A 493 44.97 22.71 3.88
N SER A 494 43.71 22.36 3.60
CA SER A 494 42.60 23.31 3.37
C SER A 494 42.18 24.05 4.64
N CYS A 495 42.43 23.46 5.82
CA CYS A 495 41.92 23.94 7.10
C CYS A 495 42.99 24.72 7.87
N PHE A 496 44.06 24.04 8.31
CA PHE A 496 45.11 24.64 9.14
C PHE A 496 46.26 25.21 8.29
N ASN A 497 46.56 26.50 8.49
CA ASN A 497 47.72 27.13 7.86
C ASN A 497 48.96 27.02 8.74
N LYS A 498 49.83 26.04 8.42
CA LYS A 498 51.05 25.76 9.20
C LYS A 498 52.12 26.86 9.13
N SER A 499 51.97 27.85 8.24
CA SER A 499 52.87 29.02 8.20
C SER A 499 52.58 30.03 9.32
N LYS A 500 51.39 30.00 9.93
CA LYS A 500 51.01 30.86 11.05
C LYS A 500 51.48 30.30 12.41
N PRO A 501 51.70 31.16 13.42
CA PRO A 501 52.07 30.71 14.76
C PRO A 501 50.97 29.84 15.39
N ILE A 502 51.40 28.93 16.29
CA ILE A 502 50.50 28.07 17.07
C ILE A 502 49.47 28.95 17.81
N GLY A 503 48.19 28.55 17.76
CA GLY A 503 47.08 29.34 18.30
C GLY A 503 46.49 30.38 17.33
N ARG A 504 47.02 30.49 16.09
CA ARG A 504 46.43 31.32 15.02
C ARG A 504 46.36 30.61 13.67
N GLN A 505 46.52 29.30 13.66
CA GLN A 505 46.60 28.52 12.41
C GLN A 505 45.26 28.45 11.66
N MET A 506 44.14 28.68 12.35
CA MET A 506 42.80 28.73 11.78
C MET A 506 42.27 30.16 11.60
N GLU A 507 43.12 31.17 11.78
CA GLU A 507 42.72 32.58 11.64
C GLU A 507 42.29 32.90 10.21
N GLY A 508 41.08 33.47 10.09
CA GLY A 508 40.41 33.75 8.82
C GLY A 508 39.52 32.62 8.32
N LYS A 509 39.42 31.50 9.06
CA LYS A 509 38.47 30.41 8.76
C LYS A 509 37.19 30.59 9.54
N THR A 510 36.07 30.29 8.88
CA THR A 510 34.75 30.22 9.51
C THR A 510 34.35 28.76 9.69
N VAL A 511 33.96 28.38 10.90
CA VAL A 511 33.56 27.00 11.24
C VAL A 511 32.13 26.98 11.76
N THR A 512 31.30 26.08 11.25
CA THR A 512 29.95 25.85 11.77
C THR A 512 29.90 24.51 12.49
N ILE A 513 29.48 24.51 13.75
CA ILE A 513 29.30 23.29 14.56
C ILE A 513 27.83 23.13 14.87
N ILE A 514 27.21 22.07 14.35
CA ILE A 514 25.83 21.69 14.59
C ILE A 514 25.79 20.65 15.71
N ASN A 515 26.08 21.14 16.92
CA ASN A 515 26.00 20.49 18.22
C ASN A 515 26.65 21.45 19.23
N ARG A 516 26.07 21.62 20.42
CA ARG A 516 26.68 22.37 21.54
C ARG A 516 26.71 21.57 22.84
N SER A 517 26.80 20.24 22.75
CA SER A 517 26.98 19.38 23.92
C SER A 517 28.27 19.68 24.68
N GLU A 518 28.26 19.41 25.99
CA GLU A 518 29.43 19.52 26.87
C GLU A 518 30.56 18.55 26.52
N ILE A 519 30.21 17.44 25.87
CA ILE A 519 31.14 16.35 25.53
C ILE A 519 31.96 16.70 24.27
N VAL A 520 31.33 17.30 23.26
CA VAL A 520 31.96 17.52 21.94
C VAL A 520 31.77 18.94 21.44
N GLY A 521 30.53 19.42 21.34
CA GLY A 521 30.20 20.64 20.61
C GLY A 521 30.85 21.90 21.20
N ARG A 522 30.63 22.15 22.50
CA ARG A 522 31.15 23.33 23.19
C ARG A 522 32.69 23.31 23.34
N PRO A 523 33.32 22.19 23.75
CA PRO A 523 34.78 22.07 23.77
C PRO A 523 35.42 22.32 22.39
N LEU A 524 34.86 21.73 21.33
CA LEU A 524 35.37 21.90 19.97
C LEU A 524 35.27 23.35 19.51
N ALA A 525 34.15 24.02 19.82
CA ALA A 525 33.97 25.44 19.50
C ALA A 525 35.03 26.31 20.15
N ALA A 526 35.31 26.08 21.44
CA ALA A 526 36.35 26.80 22.17
C ALA A 526 37.76 26.50 21.61
N MET A 527 38.09 25.24 21.33
CA MET A 527 39.39 24.86 20.76
C MET A 527 39.68 25.55 19.43
N LEU A 528 38.71 25.55 18.51
CA LEU A 528 38.88 26.17 17.19
C LEU A 528 38.90 27.70 17.27
N ALA A 529 38.10 28.30 18.16
CA ALA A 529 38.13 29.74 18.40
C ALA A 529 39.46 30.20 19.00
N ASN A 530 40.03 29.39 19.91
CA ASN A 530 41.35 29.59 20.49
C ASN A 530 42.49 29.48 19.45
N ASP A 531 42.29 28.74 18.37
CA ASP A 531 43.21 28.66 17.22
C ASP A 531 42.98 29.75 16.16
N GLY A 532 42.04 30.67 16.42
CA GLY A 532 41.79 31.89 15.65
C GLY A 532 40.59 31.84 14.70
N ALA A 533 39.82 30.75 14.64
CA ALA A 533 38.63 30.68 13.80
C ALA A 533 37.43 31.47 14.37
N ASP A 534 36.56 31.92 13.48
CA ASP A 534 35.21 32.36 13.84
C ASP A 534 34.29 31.13 13.85
N VAL A 535 33.79 30.73 15.03
CA VAL A 535 33.06 29.47 15.18
C VAL A 535 31.59 29.72 15.53
N TYR A 536 30.69 29.33 14.63
CA TYR A 536 29.25 29.34 14.83
C TYR A 536 28.81 28.03 15.48
N SER A 537 28.54 28.07 16.78
CA SER A 537 28.00 26.95 17.54
C SER A 537 26.48 27.01 17.56
N ILE A 538 25.85 26.03 16.90
CA ILE A 538 24.41 25.91 16.71
C ILE A 538 23.86 24.87 17.68
N ASP A 539 22.79 25.25 18.36
CA ASP A 539 22.00 24.39 19.25
C ASP A 539 20.51 24.53 18.91
N ILE A 540 19.66 23.73 19.56
CA ILE A 540 18.23 23.63 19.28
C ILE A 540 17.50 24.98 19.47
N ASP A 541 18.01 25.85 20.34
CA ASP A 541 17.35 27.08 20.80
C ASP A 541 18.13 28.38 20.51
N SER A 542 19.35 28.28 19.96
CA SER A 542 20.23 29.45 19.81
C SER A 542 21.46 29.20 18.94
N ILE A 543 22.00 30.28 18.40
CA ILE A 543 23.27 30.29 17.65
C ILE A 543 24.24 31.24 18.35
N TYR A 544 25.40 30.71 18.74
CA TYR A 544 26.48 31.45 19.39
C TYR A 544 27.68 31.57 18.47
N LEU A 545 28.33 32.72 18.48
CA LEU A 545 29.59 32.96 17.79
C LEU A 545 30.72 32.98 18.81
N PHE A 546 31.63 32.02 18.69
CA PHE A 546 32.85 31.92 19.48
C PHE A 546 33.99 32.54 18.68
N ARG A 547 34.77 33.41 19.33
CA ARG A 547 35.97 34.06 18.77
C ARG A 547 37.12 34.00 19.74
N GLY A 548 38.35 34.14 19.26
CA GLY A 548 39.52 34.31 20.12
C GLY A 548 39.32 35.46 21.11
N GLY A 549 39.61 35.23 22.38
CA GLY A 549 39.32 36.15 23.47
C GLY A 549 40.23 37.38 23.42
N LYS A 550 39.67 38.54 23.74
CA LYS A 550 40.43 39.78 23.92
C LYS A 550 40.77 39.93 25.41
N LEU A 551 42.06 39.93 25.74
CA LEU A 551 42.52 40.34 27.07
C LEU A 551 42.12 41.80 27.32
N HIS A 552 41.13 42.03 28.18
CA HIS A 552 40.85 43.36 28.71
C HIS A 552 42.00 43.77 29.64
N LYS A 553 42.90 44.63 29.17
CA LYS A 553 43.95 45.23 30.01
C LYS A 553 43.27 46.11 31.07
N CYS A 554 43.36 45.77 32.35
CA CYS A 554 43.06 46.73 33.41
C CYS A 554 44.19 47.79 33.43
N LYS A 555 43.85 49.08 33.47
CA LYS A 555 44.85 50.14 33.53
C LYS A 555 45.64 50.05 34.83
N GLY A 556 46.98 50.02 34.74
CA GLY A 556 47.88 50.16 35.89
C GLY A 556 48.24 48.86 36.64
N GLU A 557 47.77 47.69 36.22
CA GLU A 557 48.07 46.41 36.86
C GLU A 557 48.81 45.45 35.91
N THR A 558 49.62 44.55 36.46
CA THR A 558 50.24 43.47 35.67
C THR A 558 49.17 42.49 35.17
N PRO A 559 49.37 41.83 34.01
CA PRO A 559 48.45 40.83 33.49
C PRO A 559 48.11 39.73 34.51
N GLU A 560 49.09 39.27 35.32
CA GLU A 560 48.82 38.28 36.38
C GLU A 560 47.91 38.81 37.51
N SER A 561 47.99 40.11 37.85
CA SER A 561 47.14 40.73 38.88
C SER A 561 45.67 40.82 38.44
N CYS A 562 45.43 41.25 37.19
CA CYS A 562 44.09 41.26 36.61
C CYS A 562 43.47 39.84 36.59
N VAL A 563 44.26 38.85 36.15
CA VAL A 563 43.81 37.45 36.06
C VAL A 563 43.47 36.87 37.44
N ARG A 564 44.21 37.23 38.50
CA ARG A 564 43.94 36.79 39.88
C ARG A 564 42.66 37.35 40.48
N LYS A 565 42.28 38.59 40.17
CA LYS A 565 41.09 39.26 40.75
C LYS A 565 39.75 38.75 40.19
N VAL A 566 39.73 38.25 38.96
CA VAL A 566 38.49 37.88 38.25
C VAL A 566 38.42 36.37 37.97
N ARG A 567 38.96 35.57 38.91
CA ARG A 567 39.21 34.11 38.85
C ARG A 567 38.07 33.26 38.25
N ASP A 568 36.82 33.70 38.35
CA ASP A 568 35.63 32.95 37.94
C ASP A 568 35.00 33.41 36.60
N LYS A 569 35.53 34.44 35.92
CA LYS A 569 34.93 34.98 34.66
C LYS A 569 35.86 35.04 33.44
N TYR A 570 37.05 34.45 33.49
CA TYR A 570 37.96 34.42 32.32
C TYR A 570 37.73 33.18 31.45
N CYS A 571 37.12 33.37 30.28
CA CYS A 571 37.27 32.48 29.12
C CYS A 571 38.26 33.13 28.14
N TRP A 572 39.18 32.35 27.57
CA TRP A 572 40.13 32.84 26.55
C TRP A 572 39.51 32.98 25.15
N TYR A 573 38.18 32.90 25.08
CA TYR A 573 37.34 33.10 23.92
C TYR A 573 36.15 33.98 24.28
N ASP A 574 35.71 34.80 23.34
CA ASP A 574 34.52 35.63 23.45
C ASP A 574 33.32 34.87 22.87
N VAL A 575 32.18 34.87 23.57
CA VAL A 575 30.95 34.21 23.13
C VAL A 575 29.88 35.27 22.96
N LYS A 576 29.52 35.53 21.70
CA LYS A 576 28.44 36.44 21.36
C LYS A 576 27.19 35.66 20.98
N VAL A 577 26.07 35.95 21.62
CA VAL A 577 24.77 35.45 21.18
C VAL A 577 24.43 36.12 19.85
N VAL A 578 24.30 35.33 18.79
CA VAL A 578 23.97 35.82 17.45
C VAL A 578 22.45 35.87 17.30
N LEU A 579 21.78 34.79 17.69
CA LEU A 579 20.33 34.65 17.64
C LEU A 579 19.81 33.81 18.81
N ARG A 580 18.64 34.21 19.34
CA ARG A 580 17.88 33.48 20.35
C ARG A 580 16.40 33.58 19.99
N GLY A 581 15.67 32.46 19.98
CA GLY A 581 14.26 32.45 19.60
C GLY A 581 13.58 31.12 19.92
N PRO A 582 12.24 31.03 19.79
CA PRO A 582 11.51 29.76 19.96
C PRO A 582 11.90 28.74 18.88
N ARG A 583 11.81 27.43 19.21
CA ARG A 583 12.20 26.30 18.33
C ARG A 583 11.63 26.38 16.90
N SER A 584 10.43 26.94 16.73
CA SER A 584 9.74 27.05 15.43
C SER A 584 10.31 28.13 14.51
N SER A 585 10.77 29.27 15.05
CA SER A 585 11.35 30.36 14.23
C SER A 585 12.81 30.11 13.87
N LEU A 586 13.54 29.35 14.71
CA LEU A 586 14.97 29.12 14.54
C LEU A 586 15.32 28.25 13.33
N LEU A 587 14.53 27.22 13.03
CA LEU A 587 14.71 26.38 11.84
C LEU A 587 14.49 27.16 10.53
N GLN A 588 13.57 28.13 10.56
CA GLN A 588 13.30 29.02 9.42
C GLN A 588 14.37 30.12 9.30
N SER A 589 14.94 30.60 10.40
CA SER A 589 16.10 31.52 10.39
C SER A 589 17.45 30.82 10.19
N LEU A 590 17.55 29.49 10.41
CA LEU A 590 18.72 28.68 10.08
C LEU A 590 18.98 28.66 8.57
N PHE A 591 17.92 28.73 7.76
CA PHE A 591 17.99 28.99 6.31
C PHE A 591 18.61 30.35 5.96
N ALA A 592 18.53 31.34 6.85
CA ALA A 592 19.09 32.68 6.64
C ALA A 592 20.49 32.87 7.28
N PHE A 593 20.89 32.04 8.24
CA PHE A 593 22.09 32.25 9.07
C PHE A 593 23.21 31.23 8.93
N ILE A 594 22.94 30.04 8.38
CA ILE A 594 24.03 29.30 7.75
C ILE A 594 24.34 30.11 6.50
N PRO A 595 25.58 30.61 6.32
CA PRO A 595 25.92 31.65 5.34
C PRO A 595 25.63 31.12 3.92
N CYS A 596 24.39 31.27 3.50
CA CYS A 596 23.86 30.83 2.23
C CYS A 596 22.93 31.94 1.74
N LYS A 597 23.50 32.76 0.85
CA LYS A 597 22.81 33.70 -0.04
C LYS A 597 21.81 34.66 0.60
N THR A 598 22.29 35.67 1.30
CA THR A 598 21.71 37.03 1.20
C THR A 598 22.83 38.07 1.32
N SER A 599 22.95 38.92 0.29
CA SER A 599 23.71 40.18 0.17
C SER A 599 25.14 40.24 0.75
N ASP A 600 26.15 40.17 -0.12
CA ASP A 600 27.51 40.77 -0.11
C ASP A 600 28.39 40.85 1.15
N GLN A 601 27.97 40.46 2.36
CA GLN A 601 28.79 40.56 3.59
C GLN A 601 28.49 39.49 4.65
N SER A 602 28.25 38.22 4.29
CA SER A 602 28.19 37.11 5.28
C SER A 602 29.37 36.14 5.12
N PRO A 603 30.03 35.72 6.23
CA PRO A 603 31.25 34.92 6.16
C PRO A 603 30.95 33.47 5.76
N GLN A 604 31.52 33.03 4.64
CA GLN A 604 31.39 31.68 4.09
C GLN A 604 32.01 30.64 5.05
N SER A 605 31.25 29.62 5.46
CA SER A 605 31.79 28.54 6.31
C SER A 605 32.73 27.63 5.53
N ASN A 606 34.00 27.59 5.94
CA ASN A 606 35.02 26.72 5.34
C ASN A 606 34.95 25.29 5.88
N VAL A 607 34.44 25.13 7.10
CA VAL A 607 34.34 23.84 7.81
C VAL A 607 32.97 23.69 8.45
N VAL A 608 32.34 22.53 8.28
CA VAL A 608 31.06 22.17 8.91
C VAL A 608 31.25 20.88 9.71
N VAL A 609 30.97 20.94 11.01
CA VAL A 609 31.00 19.78 11.91
C VAL A 609 29.58 19.48 12.36
N THR A 610 29.09 18.26 12.11
CA THR A 610 27.74 17.85 12.47
C THR A 610 27.79 16.68 13.46
N GLY A 611 27.03 16.81 14.55
CA GLY A 611 27.06 15.88 15.68
C GLY A 611 25.70 15.67 16.32
N VAL A 612 24.62 15.66 15.52
CA VAL A 612 23.26 15.55 16.04
C VAL A 612 22.96 14.09 16.39
N PRO A 613 22.63 13.77 17.66
CA PRO A 613 22.48 12.40 18.14
C PRO A 613 21.14 11.76 17.75
N THR A 614 20.66 12.01 16.52
CA THR A 614 19.40 11.44 16.01
C THR A 614 19.60 10.78 14.65
N LYS A 615 18.97 9.61 14.46
CA LYS A 615 19.00 8.89 13.19
C LYS A 615 18.31 9.65 12.05
N ASN A 616 17.41 10.57 12.39
CA ASN A 616 16.52 11.25 11.45
C ASN A 616 17.13 12.55 10.90
N TYR A 617 18.09 13.16 11.60
CA TYR A 617 18.69 14.40 11.15
C TYR A 617 19.57 14.18 9.92
N ARG A 618 19.36 15.01 8.90
CA ARG A 618 20.23 15.14 7.73
C ARG A 618 20.55 16.61 7.52
N LEU A 619 21.84 16.91 7.38
CA LEU A 619 22.33 18.21 6.94
C LEU A 619 21.91 18.41 5.48
N PRO A 620 21.07 19.42 5.17
CA PRO A 620 20.68 19.73 3.79
C PRO A 620 21.90 20.05 2.93
N SER A 621 21.97 19.47 1.73
CA SER A 621 23.04 19.72 0.77
C SER A 621 23.07 21.17 0.28
N GLU A 622 21.93 21.85 0.26
CA GLU A 622 21.78 23.28 -0.07
C GLU A 622 22.53 24.22 0.89
N TRP A 623 22.87 23.76 2.09
CA TRP A 623 23.58 24.55 3.10
C TRP A 623 25.10 24.48 2.93
N ILE A 624 25.59 23.64 2.03
CA ILE A 624 27.01 23.34 1.84
C ILE A 624 27.51 24.10 0.62
N GLN A 625 28.60 24.85 0.80
CA GLN A 625 29.26 25.58 -0.27
C GLN A 625 30.37 24.72 -0.92
N PRO A 626 30.79 25.02 -2.16
CA PRO A 626 31.98 24.45 -2.76
C PRO A 626 33.22 24.58 -1.87
N HIS A 627 34.13 23.61 -1.95
CA HIS A 627 35.38 23.54 -1.14
C HIS A 627 35.18 23.47 0.39
N THR A 628 33.99 23.13 0.87
CA THR A 628 33.72 22.97 2.30
C THR A 628 34.28 21.64 2.82
N THR A 629 34.91 21.66 4.00
CA THR A 629 35.28 20.44 4.72
C THR A 629 34.17 20.05 5.70
N ILE A 630 33.66 18.83 5.59
CA ILE A 630 32.53 18.33 6.39
C ILE A 630 33.00 17.18 7.26
N VAL A 631 32.75 17.28 8.57
CA VAL A 631 33.09 16.23 9.55
C VAL A 631 31.84 15.77 10.28
N ASN A 632 31.53 14.48 10.17
CA ASN A 632 30.45 13.85 10.93
C ASN A 632 31.00 13.23 12.22
N VAL A 633 30.65 13.81 13.38
CA VAL A 633 31.03 13.29 14.70
C VAL A 633 29.94 12.43 15.34
N ALA A 634 28.72 12.42 14.80
CA ALA A 634 27.66 11.57 15.34
C ALA A 634 27.87 10.09 14.97
N SER A 635 27.40 9.20 15.84
CA SER A 635 27.32 7.76 15.58
C SER A 635 26.38 7.40 14.42
N PHE A 636 25.51 8.33 14.02
CA PHE A 636 24.62 8.20 12.87
C PHE A 636 25.12 9.04 11.71
N LYS A 637 24.75 8.65 10.49
CA LYS A 637 25.03 9.45 9.28
C LYS A 637 24.17 10.70 9.29
N ASN A 638 24.73 11.83 9.72
CA ASN A 638 24.04 13.13 9.66
C ASN A 638 24.06 13.77 8.27
N VAL A 639 24.71 13.16 7.26
CA VAL A 639 24.85 13.76 5.92
C VAL A 639 24.48 12.73 4.85
N ASN A 640 23.90 13.20 3.73
CA ASN A 640 23.69 12.36 2.56
C ASN A 640 24.95 12.36 1.69
N GLU A 641 25.76 11.29 1.79
CA GLU A 641 27.08 11.18 1.14
C GLU A 641 27.02 11.40 -0.37
N ASP A 642 25.98 10.86 -1.02
CA ASP A 642 25.84 10.92 -2.47
C ASP A 642 25.56 12.35 -2.96
N GLU A 643 24.85 13.17 -2.18
CA GLU A 643 24.55 14.55 -2.55
C GLU A 643 25.76 15.46 -2.32
N ILE A 644 26.46 15.32 -1.19
CA ILE A 644 27.57 16.22 -0.85
C ILE A 644 28.82 15.97 -1.68
N LEU A 645 29.01 14.75 -2.18
CA LEU A 645 30.14 14.41 -3.05
C LEU A 645 29.92 14.87 -4.51
N GLN A 646 28.75 15.41 -4.84
CA GLN A 646 28.46 16.10 -6.09
C GLN A 646 28.76 17.61 -6.02
N ILE A 647 29.16 18.12 -4.85
CA ILE A 647 29.54 19.52 -4.68
C ILE A 647 31.04 19.65 -4.92
N GLU A 648 31.43 20.59 -5.76
CA GLU A 648 32.83 20.83 -6.16
C GLU A 648 33.75 21.03 -4.95
N GLY A 649 34.90 20.35 -4.94
CA GLY A 649 35.94 20.54 -3.93
C GLY A 649 35.63 20.08 -2.50
N VAL A 650 34.47 19.47 -2.25
CA VAL A 650 34.07 19.07 -0.89
C VAL A 650 34.95 17.95 -0.33
N GLN A 651 35.39 18.13 0.92
CA GLN A 651 36.16 17.14 1.66
C GLN A 651 35.30 16.55 2.76
N TYR A 652 34.98 15.26 2.69
CA TYR A 652 34.06 14.62 3.63
C TYR A 652 34.71 13.55 4.50
N VAL A 653 34.57 13.70 5.82
CA VAL A 653 35.00 12.75 6.83
C VAL A 653 33.76 12.05 7.43
N PRO A 654 33.52 10.76 7.11
CA PRO A 654 32.26 10.10 7.44
C PRO A 654 32.11 9.72 8.92
N MET A 655 33.22 9.40 9.60
CA MET A 655 33.23 9.04 11.01
C MET A 655 34.56 9.45 11.64
N VAL A 656 34.52 9.86 12.91
CA VAL A 656 35.69 10.29 13.69
C VAL A 656 36.15 9.22 14.70
N GLY A 657 35.30 8.24 15.01
CA GLY A 657 35.51 7.30 16.13
C GLY A 657 36.81 6.49 16.08
N LYS A 658 37.38 6.20 14.90
CA LYS A 658 38.68 5.52 14.78
C LYS A 658 39.84 6.39 15.28
N VAL A 659 39.77 7.70 15.04
CA VAL A 659 40.75 8.68 15.51
C VAL A 659 40.58 8.91 17.01
N THR A 660 39.32 8.97 17.47
CA THR A 660 39.00 9.04 18.92
C THR A 660 39.58 7.86 19.67
N GLY A 661 39.43 6.65 19.11
CA GLY A 661 40.12 5.42 19.52
C GLY A 661 41.61 5.59 19.77
N GLY A 662 42.32 6.22 18.83
CA GLY A 662 43.76 6.43 18.94
C GLY A 662 44.15 7.43 20.03
N PHE A 663 43.32 8.45 20.30
CA PHE A 663 43.66 9.51 21.27
C PHE A 663 43.50 9.08 22.72
N TYR A 664 42.39 8.43 23.09
CA TYR A 664 42.24 7.99 24.49
C TYR A 664 43.18 6.83 24.84
N LEU A 665 43.74 6.13 23.84
CA LEU A 665 44.81 5.13 24.07
C LEU A 665 46.20 5.75 24.18
N HIS A 666 46.37 6.99 23.68
CA HIS A 666 47.62 7.75 23.76
C HIS A 666 47.78 8.47 25.10
N TYR A 667 46.67 8.91 25.67
CA TYR A 667 46.58 9.40 27.04
C TYR A 667 46.74 8.26 28.04
#